data_AF-A0A947KA58-F1
#
_entry.id   AF-A0A947KA58-F1
#
_cell.length_a   1.000
_cell.length_b   1.000
_cell.length_c   1.000
_cell.angle_alpha   90.00
_cell.angle_beta   90.00
_cell.angle_gamma   90.00
#
_symmetry.space_group_name_H-M   'P 1'
#
loop_
_entity.id
_entity.type
_entity.pdbx_description
1 polymer ?
#
loop_
_entity_poly.entity_id
_entity_poly.type
_entity_poly.pdbx_seq_one_letter_code
_entity_poly.pdbx_strand_id
1 'polypeptide(L)'
;MRITIAYNLRLDDTEATAELLAEADIKRIYDAISSLQHTVTVVEVSGKPNGVIERLIESEPDLVFNLAEGTIGSSREAFYPGLYEQMGIPFTGGNASLLHLNLDKHLAKTVLSSHGISVPQGVLVTEKERQLPDNLQYPLMIKPNSEGSSKGITQDSVVETKEQALDRINRLLGHYPAGLVVEEYIGGRELSVPFLESFPGKLLDIVEHTFDLNKIGGKYNIYDYEMKQGGDAAQAVHIVCPATINAEEEKAVMEMARQVFEIMSCPDVGRVDIRLHTNGRPYFIELNPLPSLHPIASLMTAAKSRGLEFRDVLRLIIRSAARRYGLALRSTKQPKKVEFSAETPRPTARELGIQIGRLRPGVHNAITDVKGVRVGHCSRVEDNVQIPGGSGMSSIRTGATAILPAGQAYANRIAAGGFILNGVGEMAGLTQVIETGWLETPILLTSSHSVGRVHAGVVNHMIKKHPRLGTESDVVLPVVGEADDSFLNDARIGVCSAQDAIRAIESASAGSVLQGSIGAGTGMTSFDFAGGIGTSSRIVNFSESDAFTVGVLVLSNLGKMRNLTIDGGVVGRELDKEFDQEGRRGVSEGSIIVVVATDIPLINSQLNRVSKRAALGLGRTGSYAASTSGEIIIAFSTGNRKPRQVSSSSTFITLKCVSDYHINLVYEAVIEATEEAVMNAIFCSKGMNGREQRWCPPIPPERVIELLGKGRITP
;
A
#
# COMPACT_ATOMS: atom_id res chain seq x y z
N MET A 1 21.03 -4.16 0.90
CA MET A 1 21.66 -4.30 -0.42
C MET A 1 22.98 -3.56 -0.35
N ARG A 2 24.00 -4.12 -1.00
CA ARG A 2 25.23 -3.43 -1.37
C ARG A 2 24.92 -2.57 -2.59
N ILE A 3 24.92 -1.27 -2.40
CA ILE A 3 24.65 -0.29 -3.46
C ILE A 3 25.97 0.35 -3.85
N THR A 4 26.35 0.19 -5.11
CA THR A 4 27.49 0.90 -5.67
C THR A 4 26.98 2.17 -6.36
N ILE A 5 27.43 3.33 -5.90
CA ILE A 5 27.21 4.60 -6.61
C ILE A 5 28.30 4.71 -7.68
N ALA A 6 27.90 4.58 -8.94
CA ALA A 6 28.79 4.76 -10.07
C ALA A 6 28.66 6.20 -10.59
N TYR A 7 29.78 6.92 -10.69
CA TYR A 7 29.80 8.33 -11.06
C TYR A 7 31.08 8.72 -11.81
N ASN A 8 31.03 9.82 -12.55
CA ASN A 8 32.18 10.49 -13.14
C ASN A 8 32.45 11.80 -12.39
N LEU A 9 33.69 11.99 -11.91
CA LEU A 9 34.06 13.19 -11.16
C LEU A 9 34.33 14.38 -12.10
N ARG A 10 33.78 15.56 -11.77
CA ARG A 10 34.13 16.83 -12.43
C ARG A 10 35.51 17.30 -11.96
N LEU A 11 36.47 17.34 -12.89
CA LEU A 11 37.87 17.72 -12.62
C LEU A 11 38.19 19.18 -12.97
N ASP A 12 37.35 19.85 -13.77
CA ASP A 12 37.49 21.25 -14.17
C ASP A 12 36.12 21.91 -14.41
N ASP A 13 36.10 23.23 -14.62
CA ASP A 13 34.87 24.00 -14.84
C ASP A 13 34.54 24.23 -16.33
N THR A 14 35.02 23.37 -17.23
CA THR A 14 34.80 23.55 -18.67
C THR A 14 33.40 23.10 -19.13
N GLU A 15 32.96 23.60 -20.30
CA GLU A 15 31.69 23.17 -20.92
C GLU A 15 31.66 21.66 -21.21
N ALA A 16 32.83 21.06 -21.46
CA ALA A 16 32.95 19.63 -21.72
C ALA A 16 32.58 18.76 -20.49
N THR A 17 32.93 19.21 -19.28
CA THR A 17 32.74 18.47 -18.02
C THR A 17 31.48 18.87 -17.25
N ALA A 18 30.65 19.74 -17.83
CA ALA A 18 29.43 20.30 -17.26
C ALA A 18 28.35 19.29 -16.81
N GLU A 19 28.40 18.07 -17.36
CA GLU A 19 27.48 16.96 -17.06
C GLU A 19 28.01 16.06 -15.92
N LEU A 20 29.26 16.27 -15.46
CA LEU A 20 29.91 15.46 -14.43
C LEU A 20 29.62 15.99 -13.02
N LEU A 21 29.77 15.12 -12.02
CA LEU A 21 29.38 15.42 -10.64
C LEU A 21 30.52 16.05 -9.83
N ALA A 22 30.19 17.04 -9.00
CA ALA A 22 31.12 17.59 -8.00
C ALA A 22 31.21 16.69 -6.76
N GLU A 23 32.33 16.76 -6.03
CA GLU A 23 32.55 15.99 -4.79
C GLU A 23 31.43 16.20 -3.76
N ALA A 24 30.92 17.42 -3.65
CA ALA A 24 29.84 17.77 -2.72
C ALA A 24 28.52 17.03 -3.05
N ASP A 25 28.20 16.85 -4.34
CA ASP A 25 27.00 16.14 -4.77
C ASP A 25 27.13 14.64 -4.51
N ILE A 26 28.30 14.07 -4.79
CA ILE A 26 28.60 12.66 -4.50
C ILE A 26 28.47 12.38 -3.01
N LYS A 27 29.05 13.24 -2.17
CA LYS A 27 28.93 13.13 -0.71
C LYS A 27 27.46 13.22 -0.26
N ARG A 28 26.67 14.15 -0.81
CA ARG A 28 25.24 14.28 -0.48
C ARG A 28 24.46 13.01 -0.84
N ILE A 29 24.72 12.42 -2.00
CA ILE A 29 24.08 11.18 -2.46
C ILE A 29 24.53 10.00 -1.60
N TYR A 30 25.82 9.89 -1.31
CA TYR A 30 26.38 8.87 -0.42
C TYR A 30 25.74 8.93 0.97
N ASP A 31 25.69 10.10 1.59
CA ASP A 31 25.11 10.31 2.93
C ASP A 31 23.62 9.94 2.93
N ALA A 32 22.89 10.35 1.89
CA ALA A 32 21.46 10.05 1.75
C ALA A 32 21.17 8.56 1.55
N ILE A 33 21.89 7.86 0.66
CA ILE A 33 21.73 6.42 0.44
C ILE A 33 22.21 5.62 1.66
N SER A 34 23.30 6.04 2.31
CA SER A 34 23.80 5.40 3.53
C SER A 34 22.80 5.51 4.67
N SER A 35 22.12 6.65 4.81
CA SER A 35 21.03 6.84 5.79
C SER A 35 19.82 5.90 5.56
N LEU A 36 19.72 5.27 4.40
CA LEU A 36 18.74 4.23 4.09
C LEU A 36 19.21 2.83 4.53
N GLN A 37 20.25 2.69 5.35
CA GLN A 37 20.74 1.41 5.87
C GLN A 37 21.19 0.44 4.75
N HIS A 38 21.68 0.98 3.64
CA HIS A 38 22.37 0.23 2.61
C HIS A 38 23.88 0.24 2.88
N THR A 39 24.57 -0.82 2.47
CA THR A 39 26.04 -0.78 2.41
C THR A 39 26.40 -0.04 1.14
N VAL A 40 27.04 1.11 1.24
CA VAL A 40 27.29 1.98 0.08
C VAL A 40 28.78 2.01 -0.24
N THR A 41 29.10 1.71 -1.49
CA THR A 41 30.44 1.88 -2.06
C THR A 41 30.36 2.93 -3.16
N VAL A 42 31.35 3.81 -3.25
CA VAL A 42 31.45 4.79 -4.35
C VAL A 42 32.50 4.30 -5.33
N VAL A 43 32.16 4.26 -6.62
CA VAL A 43 33.08 3.86 -7.70
C VAL A 43 33.14 4.99 -8.70
N GLU A 44 34.30 5.64 -8.77
CA GLU A 44 34.63 6.57 -9.84
C GLU A 44 34.93 5.76 -11.10
N VAL A 45 34.19 6.03 -12.18
CA VAL A 45 34.20 5.21 -13.40
C VAL A 45 35.01 5.80 -14.54
N SER A 46 35.77 6.89 -14.33
CA SER A 46 36.65 7.46 -15.33
C SER A 46 37.91 6.60 -15.54
N GLY A 47 38.55 6.80 -16.70
CA GLY A 47 39.77 6.10 -17.10
C GLY A 47 39.53 4.91 -18.03
N LYS A 48 40.50 3.98 -18.09
CA LYS A 48 40.46 2.85 -19.03
C LYS A 48 39.41 1.82 -18.60
N PRO A 49 38.61 1.24 -19.53
CA PRO A 49 37.53 0.29 -19.22
C PRO A 49 37.93 -0.86 -18.31
N ASN A 50 39.11 -1.47 -18.53
CA ASN A 50 39.56 -2.61 -17.71
C ASN A 50 39.64 -2.27 -16.22
N GLY A 51 40.21 -1.11 -15.87
CA GLY A 51 40.32 -0.69 -14.48
C GLY A 51 38.98 -0.29 -13.87
N VAL A 52 38.03 0.17 -14.68
CA VAL A 52 36.66 0.48 -14.23
C VAL A 52 35.89 -0.81 -13.93
N ILE A 53 36.01 -1.80 -14.80
CA ILE A 53 35.40 -3.13 -14.63
C ILE A 53 35.93 -3.79 -13.37
N GLU A 54 37.24 -3.77 -13.14
CA GLU A 54 37.86 -4.29 -11.90
C GLU A 54 37.24 -3.65 -10.65
N ARG A 55 37.18 -2.31 -10.58
CA ARG A 55 36.58 -1.59 -9.44
C ARG A 55 35.09 -1.91 -9.24
N LEU A 56 34.33 -2.06 -10.33
CA LEU A 56 32.91 -2.43 -10.24
C LEU A 56 32.74 -3.86 -9.70
N ILE A 57 33.55 -4.82 -10.15
CA ILE A 57 33.52 -6.20 -9.65
C ILE A 57 33.93 -6.25 -8.18
N GLU A 58 35.01 -5.58 -7.79
CA GLU A 58 35.49 -5.50 -6.41
C GLU A 58 34.47 -4.89 -5.44
N SER A 59 33.58 -4.03 -5.94
CA SER A 59 32.50 -3.44 -5.13
C SER A 59 31.36 -4.43 -4.80
N GLU A 60 31.31 -5.59 -5.47
CA GLU A 60 30.29 -6.64 -5.34
C GLU A 60 28.84 -6.09 -5.22
N PRO A 61 28.36 -5.31 -6.19
CA PRO A 61 27.08 -4.62 -6.07
C PRO A 61 25.90 -5.61 -6.16
N ASP A 62 24.94 -5.46 -5.26
CA ASP A 62 23.59 -6.02 -5.49
C ASP A 62 22.79 -5.11 -6.44
N LEU A 63 23.08 -3.81 -6.44
CA LEU A 63 22.48 -2.78 -7.30
C LEU A 63 23.49 -1.64 -7.53
N VAL A 64 23.59 -1.14 -8.76
CA VAL A 64 24.31 0.08 -9.09
C VAL A 64 23.35 1.27 -9.12
N PHE A 65 23.59 2.27 -8.29
CA PHE A 65 22.95 3.58 -8.42
C PHE A 65 23.71 4.37 -9.49
N ASN A 66 23.18 4.37 -10.72
CA ASN A 66 23.89 4.94 -11.87
C ASN A 66 23.74 6.46 -11.91
N LEU A 67 24.87 7.15 -11.93
CA LEU A 67 25.03 8.57 -12.24
C LEU A 67 26.15 8.77 -13.27
N ALA A 68 26.60 7.68 -13.88
CA ALA A 68 27.75 7.65 -14.76
C ALA A 68 27.32 7.72 -16.23
N GLU A 69 28.12 8.44 -17.01
CA GLU A 69 27.99 8.59 -18.45
C GLU A 69 29.35 8.43 -19.11
N GLY A 70 29.40 7.82 -20.29
CA GLY A 70 30.63 7.76 -21.08
C GLY A 70 31.16 9.16 -21.44
N THR A 71 32.43 9.24 -21.81
CA THR A 71 33.07 10.53 -22.15
C THR A 71 33.22 10.77 -23.65
N ILE A 72 32.91 9.76 -24.49
CA ILE A 72 33.14 9.81 -25.94
C ILE A 72 31.95 9.22 -26.71
N GLY A 73 31.57 9.87 -27.81
CA GLY A 73 30.60 9.38 -28.78
C GLY A 73 29.15 9.81 -28.52
N SER A 74 28.29 9.57 -29.51
CA SER A 74 26.86 9.94 -29.48
C SER A 74 25.97 9.00 -28.66
N SER A 75 26.52 7.91 -28.12
CA SER A 75 25.81 6.95 -27.25
C SER A 75 26.38 6.97 -25.83
N ARG A 76 26.97 8.08 -25.40
CA ARG A 76 27.76 8.13 -24.17
C ARG A 76 26.95 7.80 -22.91
N GLU A 77 25.73 8.30 -22.78
CA GLU A 77 24.85 7.98 -21.65
C GLU A 77 24.51 6.49 -21.57
N ALA A 78 24.51 5.79 -22.71
CA ALA A 78 24.19 4.36 -22.78
C ALA A 78 25.37 3.44 -22.43
N PHE A 79 26.61 3.95 -22.38
CA PHE A 79 27.81 3.13 -22.27
C PHE A 79 27.83 2.28 -20.98
N TYR A 80 27.69 2.92 -19.81
CA TYR A 80 27.72 2.21 -18.53
C TYR A 80 26.48 1.33 -18.30
N PRO A 81 25.25 1.79 -18.58
CA PRO A 81 24.08 0.91 -18.60
C PRO A 81 24.30 -0.37 -19.43
N GLY A 82 24.85 -0.24 -20.64
CA GLY A 82 25.16 -1.40 -21.49
C GLY A 82 26.24 -2.30 -20.88
N LEU A 83 27.22 -1.73 -20.19
CA LEU A 83 28.22 -2.49 -19.44
C LEU A 83 27.59 -3.26 -18.27
N TYR A 84 26.70 -2.63 -17.50
CA TYR A 84 26.00 -3.28 -16.39
C TYR A 84 25.12 -4.43 -16.88
N GLU A 85 24.40 -4.25 -17.99
CA GLU A 85 23.60 -5.30 -18.64
C GLU A 85 24.47 -6.49 -19.04
N GLN A 86 25.62 -6.24 -19.68
CA GLN A 86 26.56 -7.27 -20.09
C GLN A 86 27.18 -8.02 -18.88
N MET A 87 27.37 -7.34 -17.76
CA MET A 87 27.88 -7.92 -16.52
C MET A 87 26.79 -8.62 -15.68
N GLY A 88 25.51 -8.48 -16.05
CA GLY A 88 24.39 -9.00 -15.26
C GLY A 88 24.18 -8.27 -13.93
N ILE A 89 24.63 -7.01 -13.83
CA ILE A 89 24.52 -6.20 -12.62
C ILE A 89 23.23 -5.37 -12.69
N PRO A 90 22.30 -5.47 -11.72
CA PRO A 90 21.14 -4.59 -11.61
C PRO A 90 21.54 -3.12 -11.44
N PHE A 91 20.81 -2.18 -12.04
CA PHE A 91 21.10 -0.74 -11.90
C PHE A 91 19.84 0.14 -11.94
N THR A 92 19.94 1.37 -11.43
CA THR A 92 18.85 2.36 -11.46
C THR A 92 18.80 3.14 -12.77
N GLY A 93 17.60 3.55 -13.19
CA GLY A 93 17.40 4.43 -14.35
C GLY A 93 17.30 3.68 -15.67
N GLY A 94 17.31 4.44 -16.77
CA GLY A 94 17.13 3.93 -18.13
C GLY A 94 18.19 2.92 -18.57
N ASN A 95 17.78 1.93 -19.38
CA ASN A 95 18.72 1.00 -20.01
C ASN A 95 19.49 1.67 -21.17
N ALA A 96 20.46 0.94 -21.74
CA ALA A 96 21.31 1.46 -22.81
C ALA A 96 20.48 1.95 -24.02
N SER A 97 19.47 1.18 -24.43
CA SER A 97 18.59 1.54 -25.54
C SER A 97 17.81 2.83 -25.28
N LEU A 98 17.25 2.99 -24.08
CA LEU A 98 16.49 4.17 -23.71
C LEU A 98 17.36 5.42 -23.66
N LEU A 99 18.53 5.33 -23.03
CA LEU A 99 19.44 6.47 -22.89
C LEU A 99 20.01 6.89 -24.24
N HIS A 100 20.39 5.94 -25.09
CA HIS A 100 20.84 6.27 -26.45
C HIS A 100 19.72 6.93 -27.28
N LEU A 101 18.50 6.38 -27.21
CA LEU A 101 17.34 6.92 -27.92
C LEU A 101 17.06 8.36 -27.52
N ASN A 102 17.11 8.69 -26.23
CA ASN A 102 16.75 10.02 -25.74
C ASN A 102 17.87 11.05 -25.85
N LEU A 103 19.13 10.63 -25.85
CA LEU A 103 20.24 11.51 -26.17
C LEU A 103 20.17 12.00 -27.64
N ASP A 104 19.67 11.16 -28.57
CA ASP A 104 19.37 11.58 -29.94
C ASP A 104 17.99 12.27 -30.03
N LYS A 105 17.99 13.60 -29.99
CA LYS A 105 16.76 14.41 -29.99
C LYS A 105 15.90 14.18 -31.22
N HIS A 106 16.50 14.02 -32.40
CA HIS A 106 15.75 13.79 -33.62
C HIS A 106 15.05 12.43 -33.58
N LEU A 107 15.77 11.38 -33.15
CA LEU A 107 15.23 10.04 -33.07
C LEU A 107 14.11 9.94 -32.03
N ALA A 108 14.32 10.47 -30.82
CA ALA A 108 13.30 10.49 -29.77
C ALA A 108 11.99 11.17 -30.24
N LYS A 109 12.13 12.32 -30.93
CA LYS A 109 10.98 13.05 -31.48
C LYS A 109 10.28 12.30 -32.61
N THR A 110 11.04 11.62 -33.47
CA THR A 110 10.49 10.80 -34.55
C THR A 110 9.63 9.67 -33.98
N VAL A 111 10.13 8.96 -32.97
CA VAL A 111 9.40 7.89 -32.28
C VAL A 111 8.12 8.44 -31.64
N LEU A 112 8.20 9.51 -30.85
CA LEU A 112 7.03 10.07 -30.16
C LEU A 112 6.01 10.68 -31.14
N SER A 113 6.46 11.35 -32.19
CA SER A 113 5.57 11.90 -33.22
C SER A 113 4.81 10.81 -33.95
N SER A 114 5.41 9.64 -34.20
CA SER A 114 4.71 8.49 -34.81
C SER A 114 3.58 7.93 -33.93
N HIS A 115 3.61 8.22 -32.62
CA HIS A 115 2.56 7.86 -31.66
C HIS A 115 1.56 9.01 -31.41
N GLY A 116 1.63 10.08 -32.20
CA GLY A 116 0.72 11.22 -32.09
C GLY A 116 1.09 12.26 -31.04
N ILE A 117 2.27 12.16 -30.42
CA ILE A 117 2.77 13.20 -29.51
C ILE A 117 3.16 14.43 -30.33
N SER A 118 2.67 15.60 -29.91
CA SER A 118 3.01 16.85 -30.58
C SER A 118 4.46 17.22 -30.29
N VAL A 119 5.28 17.31 -31.34
CA VAL A 119 6.68 17.76 -31.30
C VAL A 119 6.84 18.97 -32.23
N PRO A 120 7.83 19.86 -32.01
CA PRO A 120 8.16 20.91 -32.97
C PRO A 120 8.50 20.30 -34.34
N GLN A 121 7.96 20.87 -35.42
CA GLN A 121 8.29 20.42 -36.76
C GLN A 121 9.75 20.74 -37.05
N GLY A 122 10.52 19.77 -37.54
CA GLY A 122 11.94 19.97 -37.75
C GLY A 122 12.62 18.84 -38.48
N VAL A 123 13.89 19.04 -38.79
CA VAL A 123 14.76 18.10 -39.50
C VAL A 123 16.11 17.96 -38.81
N LEU A 124 16.77 16.83 -39.03
CA LEU A 124 18.17 16.64 -38.69
C LEU A 124 19.04 17.09 -39.86
N VAL A 125 19.93 18.03 -39.61
CA VAL A 125 20.95 18.49 -40.56
C VAL A 125 22.28 17.82 -40.23
N THR A 126 22.89 17.19 -41.22
CA THR A 126 24.20 16.53 -41.10
C THR A 126 25.15 17.01 -42.19
N GLU A 127 26.43 16.65 -42.07
CA GLU A 127 27.43 16.93 -43.12
C GLU A 127 27.01 16.42 -44.51
N LYS A 128 26.31 15.29 -44.56
CA LYS A 128 25.82 14.66 -45.81
C LYS A 128 24.50 15.25 -46.30
N GLU A 129 23.68 15.79 -45.39
CA GLU A 129 22.32 16.23 -45.67
C GLU A 129 22.07 17.60 -45.04
N ARG A 130 22.34 18.64 -45.84
CA ARG A 130 22.31 20.05 -45.41
C ARG A 130 21.06 20.83 -45.83
N GLN A 131 20.08 20.16 -46.44
CA GLN A 131 18.91 20.82 -47.00
C GLN A 131 17.89 21.15 -45.91
N LEU A 132 17.35 22.36 -45.97
CA LEU A 132 16.23 22.80 -45.13
C LEU A 132 14.94 22.74 -45.95
N PRO A 133 13.87 22.09 -45.44
CA PRO A 133 12.56 22.12 -46.07
C PRO A 133 11.99 23.53 -46.15
N ASP A 134 11.32 23.87 -47.25
CA ASP A 134 10.70 25.19 -47.44
C ASP A 134 9.42 25.38 -46.61
N ASN A 135 8.89 24.32 -45.97
CA ASN A 135 7.66 24.37 -45.18
C ASN A 135 7.85 24.67 -43.69
N LEU A 136 9.09 24.85 -43.22
CA LEU A 136 9.36 25.24 -41.83
C LEU A 136 8.99 26.71 -41.57
N GLN A 137 8.27 26.98 -40.48
CA GLN A 137 7.87 28.33 -40.09
C GLN A 137 8.90 28.99 -39.18
N TYR A 138 9.35 30.19 -39.54
CA TYR A 138 10.27 30.98 -38.71
C TYR A 138 9.52 31.68 -37.56
N PRO A 139 10.16 31.86 -36.38
CA PRO A 139 11.56 31.59 -36.10
C PRO A 139 11.88 30.09 -35.88
N LEU A 140 13.11 29.68 -36.19
CA LEU A 140 13.62 28.31 -36.00
C LEU A 140 14.59 28.25 -34.82
N MET A 141 14.59 27.13 -34.10
CA MET A 141 15.55 26.77 -33.08
C MET A 141 16.58 25.76 -33.65
N ILE A 142 17.86 26.09 -33.58
CA ILE A 142 18.98 25.23 -34.01
C ILE A 142 19.76 24.77 -32.78
N LYS A 143 19.81 23.46 -32.56
CA LYS A 143 20.48 22.84 -31.41
C LYS A 143 21.28 21.59 -31.79
N PRO A 144 22.37 21.27 -31.06
CA PRO A 144 23.08 20.00 -31.24
C PRO A 144 22.17 18.79 -30.99
N ASN A 145 22.26 17.77 -31.86
CA ASN A 145 21.38 16.60 -31.77
C ASN A 145 21.64 15.77 -30.50
N SER A 146 22.91 15.47 -30.21
CA SER A 146 23.32 14.51 -29.17
C SER A 146 24.01 15.12 -27.96
N GLU A 147 23.69 16.36 -27.59
CA GLU A 147 24.25 17.02 -26.40
C GLU A 147 23.22 17.28 -25.29
N GLY A 148 23.60 17.12 -24.02
CA GLY A 148 22.76 17.44 -22.87
C GLY A 148 22.99 18.86 -22.33
N SER A 149 22.35 19.16 -21.20
CA SER A 149 22.63 20.35 -20.37
C SER A 149 22.65 21.72 -21.07
N SER A 150 21.88 21.89 -22.16
CA SER A 150 21.89 23.10 -23.00
C SER A 150 23.24 23.45 -23.64
N LYS A 151 24.18 22.51 -23.77
CA LYS A 151 25.45 22.73 -24.47
C LYS A 151 25.21 23.21 -25.90
N GLY A 152 25.87 24.30 -26.29
CA GLY A 152 25.67 24.95 -27.60
C GLY A 152 24.31 25.67 -27.80
N ILE A 153 23.51 25.86 -26.74
CA ILE A 153 22.27 26.64 -26.77
C ILE A 153 22.52 28.04 -26.21
N THR A 154 22.27 29.04 -27.05
CA THR A 154 22.47 30.46 -26.76
C THR A 154 21.31 31.27 -27.36
N GLN A 155 21.23 32.58 -27.12
CA GLN A 155 20.16 33.41 -27.73
C GLN A 155 20.19 33.39 -29.27
N ASP A 156 21.37 33.26 -29.86
CA ASP A 156 21.58 33.08 -31.30
C ASP A 156 21.18 31.67 -31.80
N SER A 157 20.71 30.76 -30.94
CA SER A 157 20.09 29.49 -31.35
C SER A 157 18.72 29.67 -32.01
N VAL A 158 18.05 30.79 -31.77
CA VAL A 158 16.81 31.13 -32.46
C VAL A 158 17.11 32.05 -33.63
N VAL A 159 16.76 31.61 -34.84
CA VAL A 159 17.01 32.31 -36.10
C VAL A 159 15.69 32.72 -36.77
N GLU A 160 15.65 33.92 -37.34
CA GLU A 160 14.45 34.51 -37.93
C GLU A 160 14.40 34.38 -39.46
N THR A 161 15.53 34.08 -40.11
CA THR A 161 15.59 33.94 -41.57
C THR A 161 16.41 32.72 -42.02
N LYS A 162 16.21 32.31 -43.28
CA LYS A 162 16.92 31.17 -43.90
C LYS A 162 18.42 31.40 -43.98
N GLU A 163 18.84 32.64 -44.23
CA GLU A 163 20.25 33.03 -44.28
C GLU A 163 20.91 32.87 -42.91
N GLN A 164 20.24 33.31 -41.83
CA GLN A 164 20.72 33.15 -40.45
C GLN A 164 20.80 31.66 -40.06
N ALA A 165 19.83 30.86 -40.49
CA ALA A 165 19.82 29.43 -40.25
C ALA A 165 21.03 28.74 -40.90
N LEU A 166 21.30 29.01 -42.18
CA LEU A 166 22.43 28.43 -42.91
C LEU A 166 23.78 28.86 -42.34
N ASP A 167 23.93 30.13 -41.94
CA ASP A 167 25.16 30.63 -41.30
C ASP A 167 25.46 29.89 -40.00
N ARG A 168 24.45 29.77 -39.11
CA ARG A 168 24.61 29.05 -37.84
C ARG A 168 24.90 27.56 -38.07
N ILE A 169 24.21 26.92 -39.01
CA ILE A 169 24.48 25.52 -39.37
C ILE A 169 25.94 25.35 -39.77
N ASN A 170 26.45 26.17 -40.69
CA ASN A 170 27.84 26.05 -41.16
C ASN A 170 28.87 26.25 -40.03
N ARG A 171 28.59 27.12 -39.06
CA ARG A 171 29.47 27.34 -37.90
C ARG A 171 29.50 26.15 -36.95
N LEU A 172 28.34 25.52 -36.71
CA LEU A 172 28.19 24.50 -35.66
C LEU A 172 28.41 23.07 -36.17
N LEU A 173 28.14 22.77 -37.44
CA LEU A 173 28.16 21.40 -37.97
C LEU A 173 29.54 20.73 -37.87
N GLY A 174 30.62 21.51 -38.04
CA GLY A 174 32.00 21.03 -37.85
C GLY A 174 32.36 20.73 -36.39
N HIS A 175 31.64 21.31 -35.43
CA HIS A 175 31.86 21.10 -34.00
C HIS A 175 30.98 19.98 -33.43
N TYR A 176 29.82 19.71 -34.04
CA TYR A 176 28.86 18.70 -33.59
C TYR A 176 28.63 17.63 -34.67
N PRO A 177 29.47 16.58 -34.73
CA PRO A 177 29.45 15.58 -35.80
C PRO A 177 28.18 14.72 -35.82
N ALA A 178 27.43 14.67 -34.72
CA ALA A 178 26.14 13.99 -34.63
C ALA A 178 24.99 14.75 -35.33
N GLY A 179 25.27 15.94 -35.86
CA GLY A 179 24.31 16.78 -36.56
C GLY A 179 23.58 17.78 -35.66
N LEU A 180 22.78 18.62 -36.30
CA LEU A 180 22.00 19.68 -35.68
C LEU A 180 20.51 19.44 -35.92
N VAL A 181 19.70 19.55 -34.88
CA VAL A 181 18.25 19.59 -35.01
C VAL A 181 17.85 21.02 -35.32
N VAL A 182 17.17 21.20 -36.45
CA VAL A 182 16.59 22.47 -36.89
C VAL A 182 15.08 22.34 -36.84
N GLU A 183 14.44 23.04 -35.92
CA GLU A 183 13.01 22.90 -35.64
C GLU A 183 12.30 24.24 -35.44
N GLU A 184 10.98 24.28 -35.60
CA GLU A 184 10.19 25.47 -35.31
C GLU A 184 10.31 25.87 -33.84
N TYR A 185 10.53 27.15 -33.56
CA TYR A 185 10.60 27.65 -32.19
C TYR A 185 9.19 27.73 -31.59
N ILE A 186 8.94 26.91 -30.56
CA ILE A 186 7.68 26.96 -29.81
C ILE A 186 7.80 28.02 -28.71
N GLY A 187 7.16 29.17 -28.95
CA GLY A 187 6.99 30.22 -27.95
C GLY A 187 6.08 29.78 -26.80
N GLY A 188 6.02 30.58 -25.74
CA GLY A 188 5.20 30.32 -24.55
C GLY A 188 6.02 29.89 -23.33
N ARG A 189 5.46 28.99 -22.52
CA ARG A 189 5.97 28.63 -21.18
C ARG A 189 6.84 27.38 -21.24
N GLU A 190 7.91 27.36 -20.45
CA GLU A 190 8.83 26.23 -20.31
C GLU A 190 8.49 25.43 -19.06
N LEU A 191 8.01 24.20 -19.25
CA LEU A 191 7.50 23.33 -18.21
C LEU A 191 8.32 22.04 -18.15
N SER A 192 8.55 21.54 -16.95
CA SER A 192 9.12 20.22 -16.70
C SER A 192 8.14 19.40 -15.88
N VAL A 193 7.93 18.14 -16.26
CA VAL A 193 7.13 17.17 -15.51
C VAL A 193 8.03 16.02 -15.05
N PRO A 194 8.43 16.00 -13.77
CA PRO A 194 9.22 14.92 -13.22
C PRO A 194 8.39 13.66 -12.97
N PHE A 195 9.08 12.52 -12.99
CA PHE A 195 8.50 11.19 -12.81
C PHE A 195 9.31 10.37 -11.82
N LEU A 196 8.61 9.66 -10.96
CA LEU A 196 9.14 8.65 -10.04
C LEU A 196 8.21 7.44 -10.06
N GLU A 197 8.67 6.31 -10.61
CA GLU A 197 7.85 5.10 -10.84
C GLU A 197 7.22 4.55 -9.54
N SER A 198 7.91 4.70 -8.41
CA SER A 198 7.42 4.27 -7.08
C SER A 198 6.66 5.35 -6.29
N PHE A 199 6.40 6.52 -6.87
CA PHE A 199 5.58 7.57 -6.25
C PHE A 199 4.10 7.39 -6.62
N PRO A 200 3.13 7.66 -5.71
CA PRO A 200 1.70 7.58 -6.02
C PRO A 200 1.31 8.47 -7.22
N GLY A 201 0.71 7.87 -8.24
CA GLY A 201 0.37 8.57 -9.49
C GLY A 201 1.56 8.81 -10.44
N LYS A 202 2.78 8.42 -10.04
CA LYS A 202 4.06 8.46 -10.77
C LYS A 202 4.59 9.83 -11.20
N LEU A 203 3.72 10.72 -11.68
CA LEU A 203 4.05 12.09 -12.07
C LEU A 203 4.00 13.04 -10.85
N LEU A 204 4.98 13.93 -10.77
CA LEU A 204 5.03 14.99 -9.77
C LEU A 204 4.39 16.28 -10.29
N ASP A 205 4.41 17.34 -9.47
CA ASP A 205 3.91 18.65 -9.88
C ASP A 205 4.68 19.19 -11.08
N ILE A 206 3.96 19.91 -11.94
CA ILE A 206 4.55 20.63 -13.07
C ILE A 206 5.42 21.75 -12.51
N VAL A 207 6.66 21.78 -12.93
CA VAL A 207 7.62 22.84 -12.60
C VAL A 207 7.72 23.78 -13.77
N GLU A 208 7.55 25.07 -13.52
CA GLU A 208 7.78 26.10 -14.53
C GLU A 208 9.09 26.83 -14.26
N HIS A 209 9.88 27.01 -15.31
CA HIS A 209 11.03 27.89 -15.30
C HIS A 209 10.64 29.23 -15.91
N THR A 210 10.66 30.29 -15.10
CA THR A 210 10.41 31.67 -15.53
C THR A 210 11.69 32.49 -15.49
N PHE A 211 11.80 33.46 -16.40
CA PHE A 211 13.04 34.17 -16.68
C PHE A 211 12.82 35.69 -16.63
N ASP A 212 13.62 36.42 -15.86
CA ASP A 212 13.60 37.89 -15.88
C ASP A 212 14.32 38.42 -17.13
N LEU A 213 13.58 38.58 -18.21
CA LEU A 213 14.09 39.03 -19.51
C LEU A 213 14.82 40.38 -19.43
N ASN A 214 14.48 41.24 -18.46
CA ASN A 214 15.14 42.55 -18.28
C ASN A 214 16.56 42.42 -17.74
N LYS A 215 16.88 41.34 -17.02
CA LYS A 215 18.23 41.03 -16.54
C LYS A 215 19.05 40.22 -17.54
N ILE A 216 18.38 39.50 -18.44
CA ILE A 216 19.01 38.54 -19.37
C ILE A 216 19.39 39.20 -20.71
N GLY A 217 18.77 40.33 -21.07
CA GLY A 217 19.11 41.09 -22.28
C GLY A 217 18.77 40.37 -23.61
N GLY A 218 17.99 39.28 -23.55
CA GLY A 218 17.63 38.43 -24.70
C GLY A 218 16.23 38.67 -25.25
N LYS A 219 16.02 38.40 -26.55
CA LYS A 219 14.73 38.52 -27.25
C LYS A 219 13.82 37.29 -27.05
N TYR A 220 14.40 36.13 -26.73
CA TYR A 220 13.71 34.85 -26.68
C TYR A 220 13.78 34.19 -25.30
N ASN A 221 12.67 33.56 -24.90
CA ASN A 221 12.54 32.84 -23.64
C ASN A 221 13.23 31.47 -23.74
N ILE A 222 14.55 31.40 -23.52
CA ILE A 222 15.39 30.20 -23.68
C ILE A 222 16.19 29.96 -22.40
N TYR A 223 16.15 28.72 -21.87
CA TYR A 223 16.98 28.29 -20.76
C TYR A 223 18.39 27.87 -21.24
N ASP A 224 19.31 28.83 -21.32
CA ASP A 224 20.67 28.63 -21.83
C ASP A 224 21.62 27.94 -20.83
N TYR A 225 22.85 27.66 -21.30
CA TYR A 225 23.89 26.98 -20.53
C TYR A 225 24.36 27.80 -19.31
N GLU A 226 24.52 29.12 -19.45
CA GLU A 226 25.00 30.00 -18.36
C GLU A 226 23.99 30.06 -17.20
N MET A 227 22.69 30.03 -17.51
CA MET A 227 21.64 29.97 -16.49
C MET A 227 21.62 28.65 -15.70
N LYS A 228 22.14 27.54 -16.27
CA LYS A 228 22.14 26.20 -15.64
C LYS A 228 23.34 25.93 -14.74
N GLN A 229 24.48 26.59 -14.95
CA GLN A 229 25.74 26.32 -14.23
C GLN A 229 25.97 27.17 -12.96
N GLY A 230 25.11 28.16 -12.70
CA GLY A 230 25.23 29.05 -11.54
C GLY A 230 26.07 30.31 -11.83
N GLY A 231 25.74 31.42 -11.17
CA GLY A 231 26.32 32.76 -11.39
C GLY A 231 25.28 33.88 -11.25
N ASP A 232 25.61 35.11 -11.67
CA ASP A 232 24.66 36.24 -11.66
C ASP A 232 23.44 35.99 -12.57
N ALA A 233 23.61 35.24 -13.67
CA ALA A 233 22.53 34.83 -14.59
C ALA A 233 21.54 33.83 -13.96
N ALA A 234 21.99 32.99 -13.02
CA ALA A 234 21.11 32.05 -12.30
C ALA A 234 20.13 32.79 -11.35
N GLN A 235 20.45 34.03 -10.95
CA GLN A 235 19.54 34.89 -10.16
C GLN A 235 18.36 35.43 -10.97
N ALA A 236 18.37 35.26 -12.30
CA ALA A 236 17.28 35.66 -13.20
C ALA A 236 16.27 34.52 -13.45
N VAL A 237 16.52 33.31 -12.95
CA VAL A 237 15.63 32.14 -13.10
C VAL A 237 14.76 32.00 -11.86
N HIS A 238 13.45 32.12 -12.02
CA HIS A 238 12.48 31.87 -10.97
C HIS A 238 11.75 30.55 -11.24
N ILE A 239 11.85 29.62 -10.28
CA ILE A 239 11.20 28.31 -10.37
C ILE A 239 9.85 28.38 -9.67
N VAL A 240 8.77 28.08 -10.40
CA VAL A 240 7.41 28.07 -9.88
C VAL A 240 6.90 26.64 -9.84
N CYS A 241 6.52 26.16 -8.66
CA CYS A 241 6.03 24.80 -8.45
C CYS A 241 4.97 24.77 -7.33
N PRO A 242 3.74 24.29 -7.58
CA PRO A 242 3.22 23.91 -8.90
C PRO A 242 3.14 25.09 -9.88
N ALA A 243 3.30 24.84 -11.17
CA ALA A 243 3.16 25.85 -12.23
C ALA A 243 1.78 26.50 -12.20
N THR A 244 1.71 27.81 -12.42
CA THR A 244 0.44 28.56 -12.39
C THR A 244 -0.23 28.55 -13.78
N ILE A 245 -0.79 27.41 -14.20
CA ILE A 245 -1.52 27.20 -15.47
C ILE A 245 -3.00 26.91 -15.20
N ASN A 246 -3.86 27.02 -16.21
CA ASN A 246 -5.28 26.67 -16.05
C ASN A 246 -5.49 25.15 -16.06
N ALA A 247 -6.65 24.69 -15.59
CA ALA A 247 -6.94 23.26 -15.42
C ALA A 247 -6.94 22.45 -16.74
N GLU A 248 -7.28 23.06 -17.88
CA GLU A 248 -7.25 22.38 -19.18
C GLU A 248 -5.83 22.20 -19.69
N GLU A 249 -4.99 23.24 -19.55
CA GLU A 249 -3.56 23.20 -19.86
C GLU A 249 -2.83 22.19 -18.98
N GLU A 250 -3.09 22.20 -17.67
CA GLU A 250 -2.52 21.24 -16.72
C GLU A 250 -2.83 19.80 -17.12
N LYS A 251 -4.10 19.53 -17.43
CA LYS A 251 -4.53 18.21 -17.87
C LYS A 251 -3.82 17.80 -19.16
N ALA A 252 -3.68 18.70 -20.13
CA ALA A 252 -3.01 18.42 -21.40
C ALA A 252 -1.50 18.13 -21.23
N VAL A 253 -0.82 18.90 -20.38
CA VAL A 253 0.61 18.73 -20.07
C VAL A 253 0.85 17.42 -19.33
N MET A 254 0.06 17.11 -18.30
CA MET A 254 0.19 15.87 -17.54
C MET A 254 -0.11 14.64 -18.39
N GLU A 255 -1.12 14.70 -19.26
CA GLU A 255 -1.46 13.62 -20.17
C GLU A 255 -0.36 13.37 -21.20
N MET A 256 0.22 14.43 -21.79
CA MET A 256 1.38 14.29 -22.67
C MET A 256 2.56 13.65 -21.95
N ALA A 257 2.90 14.11 -20.74
CA ALA A 257 4.00 13.55 -19.96
C ALA A 257 3.76 12.05 -19.66
N ARG A 258 2.54 11.68 -19.24
CA ARG A 258 2.14 10.29 -18.99
C ARG A 258 2.36 9.41 -20.22
N GLN A 259 1.87 9.85 -21.37
CA GLN A 259 2.01 9.13 -22.64
C GLN A 259 3.48 8.98 -23.04
N VAL A 260 4.30 10.03 -22.88
CA VAL A 260 5.74 9.99 -23.19
C VAL A 260 6.45 8.93 -22.33
N PHE A 261 6.22 8.91 -21.02
CA PHE A 261 6.84 7.92 -20.13
C PHE A 261 6.39 6.48 -20.43
N GLU A 262 5.13 6.28 -20.83
CA GLU A 262 4.60 4.98 -21.23
C GLU A 262 5.18 4.49 -22.56
N ILE A 263 5.17 5.33 -23.61
CA ILE A 263 5.71 5.00 -24.94
C ILE A 263 7.20 4.67 -24.84
N MET A 264 7.95 5.47 -24.08
CA MET A 264 9.39 5.27 -23.91
C MET A 264 9.73 4.18 -22.89
N SER A 265 8.76 3.66 -22.13
CA SER A 265 9.00 2.66 -21.08
C SER A 265 10.09 3.07 -20.09
N CYS A 266 10.09 4.33 -19.67
CA CYS A 266 11.11 4.88 -18.77
C CYS A 266 10.98 4.30 -17.36
N PRO A 267 12.01 3.60 -16.83
CA PRO A 267 11.96 3.03 -15.50
C PRO A 267 12.46 4.02 -14.43
N ASP A 268 12.02 3.81 -13.19
CA ASP A 268 12.55 4.39 -11.96
C ASP A 268 12.39 5.90 -11.77
N VAL A 269 12.97 6.71 -12.66
CA VAL A 269 13.03 8.17 -12.59
C VAL A 269 13.17 8.78 -13.98
N GLY A 270 12.60 9.96 -14.16
CA GLY A 270 12.82 10.74 -15.38
C GLY A 270 12.21 12.13 -15.30
N ARG A 271 12.41 12.92 -16.34
CA ARG A 271 11.81 14.25 -16.50
C ARG A 271 11.45 14.47 -17.96
N VAL A 272 10.22 14.92 -18.24
CA VAL A 272 9.84 15.39 -19.57
C VAL A 272 9.82 16.91 -19.57
N ASP A 273 10.49 17.51 -20.53
CA ASP A 273 10.48 18.95 -20.79
C ASP A 273 9.49 19.26 -21.92
N ILE A 274 8.60 20.21 -21.67
CA ILE A 274 7.43 20.55 -22.49
C ILE A 274 7.38 22.07 -22.69
N ARG A 275 7.12 22.50 -23.92
CA ARG A 275 6.74 23.89 -24.22
C ARG A 275 5.24 23.99 -24.33
N LEU A 276 4.63 24.82 -23.49
CA LEU A 276 3.21 25.14 -23.57
C LEU A 276 3.04 26.41 -24.42
N HIS A 277 2.55 26.24 -25.64
CA HIS A 277 2.35 27.34 -26.58
C HIS A 277 1.25 28.29 -26.12
N THR A 278 1.26 29.54 -26.58
CA THR A 278 0.30 30.59 -26.18
C THR A 278 -1.16 30.28 -26.56
N ASN A 279 -1.39 29.29 -27.41
CA ASN A 279 -2.72 28.77 -27.76
C ASN A 279 -3.18 27.60 -26.85
N GLY A 280 -2.43 27.30 -25.78
CA GLY A 280 -2.72 26.22 -24.83
C GLY A 280 -2.26 24.82 -25.28
N ARG A 281 -1.61 24.68 -26.45
CA ARG A 281 -1.14 23.37 -26.93
C ARG A 281 0.25 23.03 -26.37
N PRO A 282 0.43 21.86 -25.71
CA PRO A 282 1.75 21.40 -25.29
C PRO A 282 2.54 20.77 -26.45
N TYR A 283 3.86 20.95 -26.43
CA TYR A 283 4.82 20.34 -27.36
C TYR A 283 5.96 19.68 -26.57
N PHE A 284 6.22 18.41 -26.85
CA PHE A 284 7.34 17.67 -26.28
C PHE A 284 8.66 18.23 -26.79
N ILE A 285 9.59 18.50 -25.87
CA ILE A 285 10.93 18.99 -26.19
C ILE A 285 11.98 17.90 -26.00
N GLU A 286 12.00 17.29 -24.83
CA GLU A 286 13.01 16.31 -24.43
C GLU A 286 12.49 15.42 -23.29
N LEU A 287 12.91 14.16 -23.27
CA LEU A 287 12.78 13.26 -22.12
C LEU A 287 14.20 13.03 -21.61
N ASN A 288 14.41 13.25 -20.32
CA ASN A 288 15.65 12.96 -19.63
C ASN A 288 15.44 11.77 -18.66
N PRO A 289 15.90 10.55 -19.01
CA PRO A 289 15.85 9.37 -18.15
C PRO A 289 16.93 9.32 -17.06
N LEU A 290 17.85 10.28 -17.03
CA LEU A 290 18.90 10.44 -16.02
C LEU A 290 18.91 11.89 -15.49
N PRO A 291 17.79 12.36 -14.87
CA PRO A 291 17.66 13.77 -14.52
C PRO A 291 18.56 14.17 -13.37
N SER A 292 18.96 15.45 -13.34
CA SER A 292 19.78 16.01 -12.27
C SER A 292 19.13 15.88 -10.88
N LEU A 293 19.95 15.44 -9.91
CA LEU A 293 19.61 15.35 -8.49
C LEU A 293 20.06 16.59 -7.69
N HIS A 294 20.35 17.70 -8.37
CA HIS A 294 20.74 18.94 -7.71
C HIS A 294 19.53 19.56 -6.96
N PRO A 295 19.71 20.24 -5.80
CA PRO A 295 18.59 20.69 -4.97
C PRO A 295 17.62 21.68 -5.65
N ILE A 296 18.12 22.46 -6.62
CA ILE A 296 17.31 23.40 -7.42
C ILE A 296 16.83 22.80 -8.75
N ALA A 297 17.08 21.52 -9.03
CA ALA A 297 16.56 20.86 -10.22
C ALA A 297 15.04 20.67 -10.12
N SER A 298 14.36 20.56 -11.27
CA SER A 298 12.91 20.39 -11.34
C SER A 298 12.43 19.12 -10.63
N LEU A 299 13.14 18.00 -10.74
CA LEU A 299 12.83 16.78 -9.98
C LEU A 299 12.79 17.03 -8.47
N MET A 300 13.82 17.68 -7.93
CA MET A 300 13.91 17.96 -6.50
C MET A 300 12.89 19.01 -6.05
N THR A 301 12.60 19.99 -6.89
CA THR A 301 11.61 21.02 -6.60
C THR A 301 10.20 20.44 -6.54
N ALA A 302 9.81 19.62 -7.52
CA ALA A 302 8.51 18.94 -7.54
C ALA A 302 8.38 17.87 -6.45
N ALA A 303 9.48 17.21 -6.09
CA ALA A 303 9.49 16.28 -4.96
C ALA A 303 9.19 17.03 -3.65
N LYS A 304 9.83 18.19 -3.45
CA LYS A 304 9.63 19.01 -2.25
C LYS A 304 8.22 19.58 -2.13
N SER A 305 7.58 19.99 -3.23
CA SER A 305 6.17 20.44 -3.19
C SER A 305 5.21 19.32 -2.78
N ARG A 306 5.60 18.06 -2.99
CA ARG A 306 4.89 16.86 -2.53
C ARG A 306 5.35 16.34 -1.16
N GLY A 307 6.13 17.13 -0.42
CA GLY A 307 6.60 16.79 0.93
C GLY A 307 7.69 15.71 0.99
N LEU A 308 8.38 15.44 -0.13
CA LEU A 308 9.49 14.49 -0.18
C LEU A 308 10.82 15.20 0.10
N GLU A 309 11.62 14.61 0.98
CA GLU A 309 13.00 15.04 1.20
C GLU A 309 13.95 14.37 0.19
N PHE A 310 15.18 14.87 0.05
CA PHE A 310 16.20 14.31 -0.86
C PHE A 310 16.38 12.79 -0.70
N ARG A 311 16.43 12.34 0.56
CA ARG A 311 16.52 10.91 0.91
C ARG A 311 15.32 10.10 0.39
N ASP A 312 14.11 10.67 0.40
CA ASP A 312 12.91 9.99 -0.05
C ASP A 312 12.92 9.78 -1.56
N VAL A 313 13.40 10.77 -2.32
CA VAL A 313 13.58 10.64 -3.77
C VAL A 313 14.51 9.47 -4.07
N LEU A 314 15.69 9.41 -3.47
CA LEU A 314 16.64 8.31 -3.69
C LEU A 314 16.06 6.95 -3.27
N ARG A 315 15.30 6.91 -2.16
CA ARG A 315 14.59 5.70 -1.71
C ARG A 315 13.59 5.21 -2.75
N LEU A 316 12.84 6.10 -3.40
CA LEU A 316 11.87 5.75 -4.42
C LEU A 316 12.55 5.22 -5.70
N ILE A 317 13.66 5.83 -6.11
CA ILE A 317 14.47 5.37 -7.25
C ILE A 317 15.01 3.95 -7.00
N ILE A 318 15.67 3.75 -5.85
CA ILE A 318 16.23 2.45 -5.45
C ILE A 318 15.12 1.38 -5.34
N ARG A 319 13.97 1.76 -4.78
CA ARG A 319 12.82 0.86 -4.62
C ARG A 319 12.26 0.41 -5.97
N SER A 320 12.15 1.32 -6.92
CA SER A 320 11.71 0.99 -8.27
C SER A 320 12.66 0.01 -8.94
N ALA A 321 13.97 0.32 -8.94
CA ALA A 321 14.97 -0.53 -9.57
C ALA A 321 15.02 -1.93 -8.92
N ALA A 322 15.02 -1.99 -7.60
CA ALA A 322 15.03 -3.26 -6.89
C ALA A 322 13.77 -4.10 -7.16
N ARG A 323 12.59 -3.48 -7.29
CA ARG A 323 11.36 -4.18 -7.72
C ARG A 323 11.51 -4.71 -9.15
N ARG A 324 12.04 -3.90 -10.08
CA ARG A 324 12.28 -4.27 -11.48
C ARG A 324 13.19 -5.48 -11.63
N TYR A 325 14.22 -5.59 -10.79
CA TYR A 325 15.17 -6.71 -10.80
C TYR A 325 14.86 -7.83 -9.79
N GLY A 326 13.72 -7.77 -9.07
CA GLY A 326 13.36 -8.79 -8.08
C GLY A 326 14.31 -8.85 -6.88
N LEU A 327 15.04 -7.77 -6.59
CA LEU A 327 15.96 -7.69 -5.46
C LEU A 327 15.16 -7.56 -4.16
N ALA A 328 15.62 -8.27 -3.13
CA ALA A 328 15.08 -8.16 -1.79
C ALA A 328 15.38 -6.76 -1.23
N LEU A 329 14.46 -5.82 -1.42
CA LEU A 329 14.41 -4.59 -0.66
C LEU A 329 14.25 -4.96 0.80
N ARG A 330 15.34 -4.92 1.56
CA ARG A 330 15.23 -4.76 3.01
C ARG A 330 14.55 -3.42 3.22
N SER A 331 13.25 -3.46 3.47
CA SER A 331 12.44 -2.26 3.69
C SER A 331 13.16 -1.34 4.67
N THR A 332 13.45 -0.12 4.23
CA THR A 332 14.12 0.93 5.03
C THR A 332 13.11 1.73 5.88
N LYS A 333 11.83 1.37 5.76
CA LYS A 333 10.93 1.28 6.90
C LYS A 333 10.61 -0.19 7.13
N GLN A 334 11.53 -0.92 7.73
CA GLN A 334 11.06 -1.63 8.91
C GLN A 334 10.47 -0.50 9.78
N PRO A 335 9.13 -0.43 10.04
CA PRO A 335 8.79 -0.12 11.43
C PRO A 335 9.73 -1.00 12.20
N LYS A 336 10.57 -0.43 13.09
CA LYS A 336 11.60 -1.16 13.85
C LYS A 336 11.21 -2.64 13.80
N LYS A 337 12.08 -3.54 13.37
CA LYS A 337 12.05 -4.82 14.08
C LYS A 337 12.28 -4.41 15.55
N VAL A 338 11.21 -4.03 16.23
CA VAL A 338 10.73 -4.78 17.36
C VAL A 338 10.81 -6.18 16.79
N GLU A 339 11.97 -6.79 16.98
CA GLU A 339 11.94 -8.06 17.67
C GLU A 339 10.87 -7.86 18.74
N PHE A 340 9.63 -8.19 18.39
CA PHE A 340 8.74 -8.65 19.40
C PHE A 340 9.49 -9.90 19.82
N SER A 341 10.26 -9.73 20.89
CA SER A 341 10.45 -10.82 21.81
C SER A 341 9.09 -11.51 21.87
N ALA A 342 9.11 -12.83 21.72
CA ALA A 342 8.04 -13.58 22.35
C ALA A 342 8.10 -13.14 23.82
N GLU A 343 7.27 -12.16 24.25
CA GLU A 343 6.93 -11.93 25.66
C GLU A 343 5.99 -10.76 26.02
N THR A 344 5.63 -9.80 25.14
CA THR A 344 4.64 -8.76 25.55
C THR A 344 3.37 -8.71 24.69
N PRO A 345 2.19 -9.06 25.25
CA PRO A 345 0.88 -8.80 24.65
C PRO A 345 0.67 -7.30 24.42
N ARG A 346 0.00 -6.95 23.32
CA ARG A 346 -0.43 -5.56 23.10
C ARG A 346 -1.68 -5.28 23.94
N PRO A 347 -1.84 -4.05 24.45
CA PRO A 347 -2.90 -3.73 25.40
C PRO A 347 -4.28 -3.74 24.73
N THR A 348 -5.30 -4.06 25.51
CA THR A 348 -6.72 -3.86 25.22
C THR A 348 -7.10 -2.38 25.29
N ALA A 349 -8.30 -2.03 24.79
CA ALA A 349 -8.82 -0.66 24.89
C ALA A 349 -8.86 -0.15 26.34
N ARG A 350 -9.26 -1.00 27.30
CA ARG A 350 -9.35 -0.62 28.72
C ARG A 350 -7.99 -0.47 29.40
N GLU A 351 -7.00 -1.28 29.04
CA GLU A 351 -5.61 -1.11 29.52
C GLU A 351 -4.99 0.20 29.03
N LEU A 352 -5.48 0.73 27.90
CA LEU A 352 -5.15 2.07 27.39
C LEU A 352 -5.98 3.19 28.03
N GLY A 353 -6.89 2.88 28.95
CA GLY A 353 -7.77 3.85 29.60
C GLY A 353 -9.02 4.23 28.79
N ILE A 354 -9.30 3.56 27.67
CA ILE A 354 -10.50 3.78 26.86
C ILE A 354 -11.65 2.98 27.46
N GLN A 355 -12.69 3.67 27.96
CA GLN A 355 -13.83 3.05 28.63
C GLN A 355 -15.07 3.11 27.73
N ILE A 356 -15.26 2.04 26.95
CA ILE A 356 -16.41 1.94 26.05
C ILE A 356 -17.66 1.55 26.84
N GLY A 357 -18.66 2.43 26.82
CA GLY A 357 -19.94 2.19 27.49
C GLY A 357 -19.88 2.28 29.02
N ARG A 358 -21.02 2.02 29.67
CA ARG A 358 -21.18 2.21 31.13
C ARG A 358 -21.23 0.90 31.93
N LEU A 359 -21.49 -0.23 31.28
CA LEU A 359 -21.64 -1.50 31.98
C LEU A 359 -20.25 -2.06 32.35
N ARG A 360 -20.17 -2.69 33.53
CA ARG A 360 -18.92 -3.29 34.00
C ARG A 360 -18.61 -4.57 33.21
N PRO A 361 -17.36 -4.79 32.77
CA PRO A 361 -16.98 -6.07 32.17
C PRO A 361 -16.92 -7.19 33.21
N GLY A 362 -16.96 -8.44 32.73
CA GLY A 362 -16.62 -9.61 33.52
C GLY A 362 -15.14 -9.66 33.89
N VAL A 363 -14.72 -10.69 34.61
CA VAL A 363 -13.38 -10.81 35.18
C VAL A 363 -12.30 -10.83 34.09
N HIS A 364 -12.56 -11.52 33.00
CA HIS A 364 -11.63 -11.65 31.88
C HIS A 364 -11.89 -10.64 30.76
N ASN A 365 -12.99 -9.88 30.86
CA ASN A 365 -13.52 -9.05 29.78
C ASN A 365 -13.53 -9.82 28.45
N ALA A 366 -14.11 -11.02 28.46
CA ALA A 366 -14.06 -11.95 27.35
C ALA A 366 -15.34 -12.78 27.25
N ILE A 367 -15.60 -13.37 26.08
CA ILE A 367 -16.76 -14.23 25.85
C ILE A 367 -16.83 -15.42 26.83
N THR A 368 -15.67 -15.85 27.33
CA THR A 368 -15.47 -16.91 28.32
C THR A 368 -15.91 -16.54 29.73
N ASP A 369 -16.21 -15.26 30.00
CA ASP A 369 -16.88 -14.86 31.25
C ASP A 369 -18.29 -15.48 31.35
N VAL A 370 -18.91 -15.83 30.22
CA VAL A 370 -20.12 -16.66 30.20
C VAL A 370 -19.73 -18.07 30.62
N LYS A 371 -20.17 -18.47 31.82
CA LYS A 371 -19.73 -19.70 32.49
C LYS A 371 -19.79 -20.93 31.57
N GLY A 372 -18.64 -21.57 31.40
CA GLY A 372 -18.47 -22.81 30.64
C GLY A 372 -18.19 -22.63 29.16
N VAL A 373 -18.27 -21.40 28.62
CA VAL A 373 -17.79 -21.10 27.27
C VAL A 373 -16.26 -21.18 27.24
N ARG A 374 -15.71 -21.75 26.17
CA ARG A 374 -14.26 -21.89 25.96
C ARG A 374 -13.87 -21.45 24.56
N VAL A 375 -12.67 -20.92 24.42
CA VAL A 375 -12.11 -20.46 23.13
C VAL A 375 -10.75 -21.11 22.89
N GLY A 376 -10.51 -21.58 21.67
CA GLY A 376 -9.24 -22.16 21.24
C GLY A 376 -8.83 -21.66 19.86
N HIS A 377 -7.53 -21.69 19.56
CA HIS A 377 -6.95 -21.13 18.35
C HIS A 377 -5.95 -22.09 17.70
N CYS A 378 -5.87 -22.06 16.38
CA CYS A 378 -4.79 -22.66 15.60
C CYS A 378 -4.34 -21.65 14.55
N SER A 379 -3.15 -21.07 14.69
CA SER A 379 -2.57 -20.12 13.73
C SER A 379 -1.61 -20.82 12.77
N ARG A 380 -1.60 -20.37 11.52
CA ARG A 380 -0.62 -20.76 10.49
C ARG A 380 0.06 -19.50 9.97
N VAL A 381 1.37 -19.41 10.23
CA VAL A 381 2.25 -18.32 9.80
C VAL A 381 3.48 -18.96 9.18
N GLU A 382 3.55 -18.95 7.86
CA GLU A 382 4.63 -19.57 7.10
C GLU A 382 5.06 -18.61 5.99
N ASP A 383 6.37 -18.47 5.78
CA ASP A 383 6.95 -17.66 4.71
C ASP A 383 7.61 -18.55 3.66
N ASN A 384 7.75 -18.00 2.45
CA ASN A 384 8.41 -18.66 1.32
C ASN A 384 7.78 -20.03 0.97
N VAL A 385 6.44 -20.08 0.95
CA VAL A 385 5.69 -21.27 0.58
C VAL A 385 5.48 -21.30 -0.93
N GLN A 386 5.81 -22.42 -1.57
CA GLN A 386 5.67 -22.62 -3.02
C GLN A 386 4.21 -22.57 -3.46
N ILE A 387 3.92 -21.80 -4.52
CA ILE A 387 2.60 -21.81 -5.17
C ILE A 387 2.52 -23.02 -6.12
N PRO A 388 1.56 -23.94 -5.95
CA PRO A 388 1.37 -25.06 -6.88
C PRO A 388 1.13 -24.57 -8.31
N GLY A 389 1.92 -25.10 -9.27
CA GLY A 389 1.79 -24.75 -10.69
C GLY A 389 2.29 -23.36 -11.07
N GLY A 390 2.87 -22.59 -10.14
CA GLY A 390 3.46 -21.28 -10.41
C GLY A 390 4.97 -21.25 -10.14
N SER A 391 5.68 -20.27 -10.70
CA SER A 391 7.13 -20.07 -10.53
C SER A 391 7.52 -19.25 -9.29
N GLY A 392 6.59 -19.00 -8.35
CA GLY A 392 6.78 -18.06 -7.24
C GLY A 392 6.54 -18.63 -5.84
N MET A 393 7.11 -17.96 -4.86
CA MET A 393 6.90 -18.18 -3.42
C MET A 393 5.92 -17.14 -2.86
N SER A 394 5.21 -17.50 -1.79
CA SER A 394 4.27 -16.61 -1.11
C SER A 394 4.24 -16.86 0.41
N SER A 395 3.33 -16.19 1.12
CA SER A 395 3.20 -16.29 2.57
C SER A 395 1.81 -16.78 2.98
N ILE A 396 1.76 -17.60 4.02
CA ILE A 396 0.55 -18.08 4.68
C ILE A 396 0.34 -17.27 5.96
N ARG A 397 -0.84 -16.68 6.12
CA ARG A 397 -1.29 -15.91 7.30
C ARG A 397 -2.75 -16.24 7.60
N THR A 398 -3.02 -17.43 8.11
CA THR A 398 -4.41 -17.88 8.28
C THR A 398 -4.56 -18.70 9.56
N GLY A 399 -5.76 -19.24 9.81
CA GLY A 399 -5.97 -20.13 10.93
C GLY A 399 -7.43 -20.45 11.20
N ALA A 400 -7.66 -21.09 12.35
CA ALA A 400 -8.98 -21.43 12.85
C ALA A 400 -9.14 -20.96 14.30
N THR A 401 -10.36 -20.62 14.69
CA THR A 401 -10.75 -20.31 16.07
C THR A 401 -12.03 -21.05 16.41
N ALA A 402 -12.03 -21.77 17.53
CA ALA A 402 -13.18 -22.54 17.99
C ALA A 402 -13.78 -21.89 19.23
N ILE A 403 -15.09 -21.70 19.23
CA ILE A 403 -15.89 -21.28 20.38
C ILE A 403 -16.74 -22.48 20.77
N LEU A 404 -16.48 -23.02 21.96
CA LEU A 404 -17.20 -24.16 22.51
C LEU A 404 -18.24 -23.64 23.49
N PRO A 405 -19.55 -23.81 23.21
CA PRO A 405 -20.59 -23.50 24.16
C PRO A 405 -20.48 -24.34 25.44
N ALA A 406 -21.06 -23.85 26.53
CA ALA A 406 -21.02 -24.54 27.82
C ALA A 406 -21.64 -25.94 27.76
N GLY A 407 -20.95 -26.93 28.35
CA GLY A 407 -21.43 -28.31 28.49
C GLY A 407 -21.36 -29.14 27.22
N GLN A 408 -22.22 -30.16 27.10
CA GLN A 408 -22.28 -31.04 25.93
C GLN A 408 -23.39 -30.58 24.97
N ALA A 409 -23.09 -29.58 24.13
CA ALA A 409 -24.06 -28.99 23.18
C ALA A 409 -24.73 -30.02 22.25
N TYR A 410 -24.01 -31.09 21.88
CA TYR A 410 -24.58 -32.18 21.08
C TYR A 410 -25.72 -32.92 21.80
N ALA A 411 -25.47 -33.31 23.06
CA ALA A 411 -26.43 -34.05 23.88
C ALA A 411 -27.54 -33.15 24.43
N ASN A 412 -27.22 -31.89 24.70
CA ASN A 412 -28.11 -30.87 25.25
C ASN A 412 -27.96 -29.58 24.44
N ARG A 413 -28.76 -29.47 23.38
CA ARG A 413 -28.77 -28.34 22.45
C ARG A 413 -29.02 -27.04 23.19
N ILE A 414 -28.38 -25.97 22.71
CA ILE A 414 -28.34 -24.66 23.37
C ILE A 414 -29.16 -23.68 22.55
N ALA A 415 -29.95 -22.83 23.21
CA ALA A 415 -30.79 -21.86 22.51
C ALA A 415 -29.89 -20.89 21.71
N ALA A 416 -30.23 -20.66 20.45
CA ALA A 416 -29.45 -19.85 19.53
C ALA A 416 -30.32 -19.05 18.56
N GLY A 417 -29.73 -18.03 17.94
CA GLY A 417 -30.33 -17.17 16.93
C GLY A 417 -29.27 -16.48 16.07
N GLY A 418 -29.68 -15.85 14.98
CA GLY A 418 -28.78 -15.29 13.98
C GLY A 418 -29.33 -14.03 13.32
N PHE A 419 -28.43 -13.20 12.79
CA PHE A 419 -28.77 -12.04 11.98
C PHE A 419 -27.69 -11.80 10.92
N ILE A 420 -28.13 -11.61 9.68
CA ILE A 420 -27.27 -11.26 8.55
C ILE A 420 -27.50 -9.76 8.31
N LEU A 421 -26.49 -8.95 8.61
CA LEU A 421 -26.52 -7.51 8.32
C LEU A 421 -26.19 -7.27 6.85
N ASN A 422 -25.15 -7.95 6.36
CA ASN A 422 -24.81 -8.03 4.94
C ASN A 422 -24.31 -9.45 4.62
N GLY A 423 -24.86 -10.04 3.55
CA GLY A 423 -24.72 -11.46 3.21
C GLY A 423 -23.58 -11.80 2.24
N VAL A 424 -22.66 -10.87 1.94
CA VAL A 424 -21.47 -11.16 1.12
C VAL A 424 -20.39 -11.84 1.97
N GLY A 425 -20.73 -12.99 2.54
CA GLY A 425 -19.89 -13.82 3.39
C GLY A 425 -20.56 -15.16 3.68
N GLU A 426 -19.84 -16.08 4.31
CA GLU A 426 -20.33 -17.44 4.59
C GLU A 426 -20.40 -17.74 6.09
N MET A 427 -21.49 -18.40 6.49
CA MET A 427 -21.63 -19.04 7.79
C MET A 427 -22.43 -20.33 7.64
N ALA A 428 -21.72 -21.43 7.38
CA ALA A 428 -22.31 -22.75 7.28
C ALA A 428 -23.11 -23.07 8.56
N GLY A 429 -24.24 -23.77 8.44
CA GLY A 429 -25.09 -24.17 9.56
C GLY A 429 -25.99 -23.07 10.14
N LEU A 430 -25.83 -21.81 9.74
CA LEU A 430 -26.66 -20.70 10.25
C LEU A 430 -28.15 -20.86 9.92
N THR A 431 -28.48 -21.42 8.76
CA THR A 431 -29.87 -21.70 8.35
C THR A 431 -30.59 -22.61 9.35
N GLN A 432 -29.94 -23.67 9.84
CA GLN A 432 -30.49 -24.53 10.88
C GLN A 432 -30.68 -23.77 12.20
N VAL A 433 -29.72 -22.92 12.58
CA VAL A 433 -29.80 -22.13 13.82
C VAL A 433 -31.00 -21.18 13.77
N ILE A 434 -31.22 -20.51 12.64
CA ILE A 434 -32.35 -19.59 12.45
C ILE A 434 -33.68 -20.36 12.46
N GLU A 435 -33.75 -21.48 11.75
CA GLU A 435 -34.98 -22.29 11.63
C GLU A 435 -35.36 -22.96 12.95
N THR A 436 -34.41 -23.64 13.59
CA THR A 436 -34.69 -24.50 14.75
C THR A 436 -34.54 -23.77 16.08
N GLY A 437 -33.74 -22.71 16.12
CA GLY A 437 -33.37 -21.99 17.34
C GLY A 437 -32.39 -22.73 18.24
N TRP A 438 -31.67 -23.72 17.72
CA TRP A 438 -30.77 -24.56 18.49
C TRP A 438 -29.37 -24.66 17.88
N LEU A 439 -28.35 -24.54 18.74
CA LEU A 439 -26.95 -24.84 18.45
C LEU A 439 -26.57 -26.19 19.07
N GLU A 440 -25.91 -27.04 18.29
CA GLU A 440 -25.55 -28.41 18.70
C GLU A 440 -24.08 -28.79 18.44
N THR A 441 -23.30 -27.87 17.88
CA THR A 441 -21.88 -28.02 17.56
C THR A 441 -21.07 -26.86 18.15
N PRO A 442 -19.73 -26.98 18.26
CA PRO A 442 -18.87 -25.82 18.41
C PRO A 442 -19.02 -24.87 17.22
N ILE A 443 -18.85 -23.57 17.45
CA ILE A 443 -18.79 -22.56 16.38
C ILE A 443 -17.33 -22.40 15.99
N LEU A 444 -17.00 -22.56 14.71
CA LEU A 444 -15.64 -22.32 14.20
C LEU A 444 -15.61 -21.11 13.29
N LEU A 445 -14.50 -20.38 13.36
CA LEU A 445 -14.18 -19.24 12.51
C LEU A 445 -12.91 -19.55 11.72
N THR A 446 -12.81 -19.12 10.46
CA THR A 446 -11.64 -19.33 9.60
C THR A 446 -11.60 -18.37 8.40
N SER A 447 -10.77 -18.63 7.39
CA SER A 447 -10.74 -17.88 6.12
C SER A 447 -11.73 -18.41 5.09
N SER A 448 -12.12 -17.57 4.12
CA SER A 448 -13.19 -17.87 3.15
C SER A 448 -13.02 -19.20 2.42
N HIS A 449 -11.82 -19.48 1.88
CA HIS A 449 -11.53 -20.74 1.18
C HIS A 449 -11.39 -21.95 2.10
N SER A 450 -11.38 -21.75 3.42
CA SER A 450 -11.19 -22.80 4.42
C SER A 450 -12.50 -23.36 4.98
N VAL A 451 -13.65 -22.71 4.76
CA VAL A 451 -14.94 -23.08 5.37
C VAL A 451 -15.25 -24.57 5.21
N GLY A 452 -15.20 -25.09 3.98
CA GLY A 452 -15.52 -26.50 3.72
C GLY A 452 -14.59 -27.50 4.43
N ARG A 453 -13.30 -27.19 4.53
CA ARG A 453 -12.30 -28.05 5.20
C ARG A 453 -12.42 -28.00 6.71
N VAL A 454 -12.67 -26.81 7.26
CA VAL A 454 -12.92 -26.62 8.68
C VAL A 454 -14.22 -27.28 9.10
N HIS A 455 -15.28 -27.17 8.28
CA HIS A 455 -16.53 -27.90 8.46
C HIS A 455 -16.31 -29.41 8.54
N ALA A 456 -15.55 -30.00 7.61
CA ALA A 456 -15.17 -31.42 7.67
C ALA A 456 -14.41 -31.77 8.96
N GLY A 457 -13.53 -30.89 9.45
CA GLY A 457 -12.85 -31.05 10.74
C GLY A 457 -13.81 -31.09 11.93
N VAL A 458 -14.85 -30.25 11.95
CA VAL A 458 -15.90 -30.31 12.99
C VAL A 458 -16.65 -31.63 12.91
N VAL A 459 -17.07 -32.06 11.71
CA VAL A 459 -17.77 -33.36 11.53
C VAL A 459 -16.90 -34.50 12.06
N ASN A 460 -15.62 -34.55 11.68
CA ASN A 460 -14.68 -35.58 12.12
C ASN A 460 -14.51 -35.58 13.64
N HIS A 461 -14.39 -34.41 14.27
CA HIS A 461 -14.31 -34.29 15.71
C HIS A 461 -15.58 -34.79 16.40
N MET A 462 -16.75 -34.43 15.86
CA MET A 462 -18.05 -34.81 16.42
C MET A 462 -18.31 -36.30 16.29
N ILE A 463 -18.00 -36.94 15.15
CA ILE A 463 -18.11 -38.40 14.96
C ILE A 463 -17.19 -39.13 15.93
N LYS A 464 -15.93 -38.69 16.07
CA LYS A 464 -14.98 -39.29 17.02
C LYS A 464 -15.50 -39.23 18.46
N LYS A 465 -16.13 -38.12 18.84
CA LYS A 465 -16.69 -37.92 20.19
C LYS A 465 -18.04 -38.60 20.40
N HIS A 466 -18.82 -38.78 19.32
CA HIS A 466 -20.16 -39.34 19.33
C HIS A 466 -20.28 -40.42 18.24
N PRO A 467 -19.78 -41.65 18.46
CA PRO A 467 -19.71 -42.70 17.44
C PRO A 467 -21.06 -43.15 16.84
N ARG A 468 -22.16 -42.77 17.50
CA ARG A 468 -23.54 -43.04 17.07
C ARG A 468 -24.12 -41.99 16.12
N LEU A 469 -23.38 -40.93 15.82
CA LEU A 469 -23.79 -39.84 14.95
C LEU A 469 -23.87 -40.32 13.50
N GLY A 470 -25.00 -40.09 12.84
CA GLY A 470 -25.28 -40.55 11.47
C GLY A 470 -25.76 -42.01 11.36
N THR A 471 -25.86 -42.74 12.47
CA THR A 471 -26.35 -44.13 12.49
C THR A 471 -27.56 -44.27 13.41
N GLU A 472 -27.37 -44.20 14.73
CA GLU A 472 -28.45 -44.26 15.75
C GLU A 472 -28.97 -42.88 16.14
N SER A 473 -28.29 -41.81 15.71
CA SER A 473 -28.68 -40.42 15.96
C SER A 473 -28.46 -39.57 14.71
N ASP A 474 -29.28 -38.54 14.51
CA ASP A 474 -29.23 -37.69 13.32
C ASP A 474 -27.85 -37.05 13.11
N VAL A 475 -27.57 -36.70 11.86
CA VAL A 475 -26.41 -35.88 11.45
C VAL A 475 -26.37 -34.54 12.19
N VAL A 476 -25.24 -33.85 12.10
CA VAL A 476 -25.07 -32.48 12.61
C VAL A 476 -24.77 -31.54 11.46
N LEU A 477 -25.21 -30.29 11.59
CA LEU A 477 -24.82 -29.19 10.71
C LEU A 477 -23.88 -28.24 11.47
N PRO A 478 -22.55 -28.43 11.36
CA PRO A 478 -21.56 -27.54 11.96
C PRO A 478 -21.78 -26.07 11.64
N VAL A 479 -21.54 -25.21 12.63
CA VAL A 479 -21.51 -23.76 12.43
C VAL A 479 -20.10 -23.30 12.13
N VAL A 480 -19.84 -22.84 10.90
CA VAL A 480 -18.52 -22.37 10.47
C VAL A 480 -18.64 -21.04 9.74
N GLY A 481 -18.17 -19.96 10.37
CA GLY A 481 -18.12 -18.62 9.79
C GLY A 481 -16.73 -18.25 9.25
N GLU A 482 -16.66 -17.24 8.39
CA GLU A 482 -15.40 -16.81 7.79
C GLU A 482 -15.20 -15.31 7.66
N ALA A 483 -13.95 -14.92 7.39
CA ALA A 483 -13.61 -13.63 6.84
C ALA A 483 -12.47 -13.77 5.81
N ASP A 484 -12.35 -12.81 4.88
CA ASP A 484 -11.35 -12.87 3.82
C ASP A 484 -9.98 -12.32 4.27
N ASP A 485 -9.00 -13.21 4.46
CA ASP A 485 -7.62 -12.86 4.80
C ASP A 485 -6.71 -12.64 3.59
N SER A 486 -7.24 -12.63 2.35
CA SER A 486 -6.46 -12.61 1.11
C SER A 486 -5.57 -11.38 0.91
N PHE A 487 -5.76 -10.33 1.73
CA PHE A 487 -4.86 -9.18 1.75
C PHE A 487 -3.45 -9.59 2.22
N LEU A 488 -3.34 -10.35 3.33
CA LEU A 488 -2.07 -10.81 3.90
C LEU A 488 -1.76 -12.27 3.58
N ASN A 489 -2.79 -13.10 3.44
CA ASN A 489 -2.69 -14.53 3.17
C ASN A 489 -2.75 -14.82 1.67
N ASP A 490 -1.98 -15.79 1.20
CA ASP A 490 -2.21 -16.33 -0.13
C ASP A 490 -3.25 -17.43 -0.10
N ALA A 491 -4.51 -17.07 -0.36
CA ALA A 491 -5.66 -17.98 -0.31
C ALA A 491 -5.59 -19.19 -1.27
N ARG A 492 -4.58 -19.27 -2.16
CA ARG A 492 -4.32 -20.44 -3.00
C ARG A 492 -3.61 -21.57 -2.23
N ILE A 493 -2.78 -21.22 -1.25
CA ILE A 493 -1.91 -22.15 -0.51
C ILE A 493 -2.15 -22.11 1.01
N GLY A 494 -2.55 -20.95 1.53
CA GLY A 494 -2.89 -20.71 2.92
C GLY A 494 -4.34 -21.05 3.21
N VAL A 495 -4.66 -22.34 3.18
CA VAL A 495 -6.01 -22.85 3.51
C VAL A 495 -5.91 -23.80 4.69
N CYS A 496 -6.77 -23.63 5.69
CA CYS A 496 -6.83 -24.53 6.84
C CYS A 496 -7.25 -25.94 6.45
N SER A 497 -6.63 -26.92 7.10
CA SER A 497 -6.99 -28.33 7.03
C SER A 497 -8.07 -28.69 8.05
N ALA A 498 -8.71 -29.85 7.88
CA ALA A 498 -9.59 -30.42 8.90
C ALA A 498 -8.86 -30.63 10.24
N GLN A 499 -7.54 -30.90 10.21
CA GLN A 499 -6.76 -31.07 11.43
C GLN A 499 -6.51 -29.74 12.16
N ASP A 500 -6.40 -28.62 11.43
CA ASP A 500 -6.32 -27.29 12.05
C ASP A 500 -7.58 -26.96 12.85
N ALA A 501 -8.75 -27.32 12.32
CA ALA A 501 -10.02 -27.19 13.02
C ALA A 501 -10.05 -28.04 14.32
N ILE A 502 -9.60 -29.29 14.26
CA ILE A 502 -9.50 -30.16 15.43
C ILE A 502 -8.54 -29.57 16.47
N ARG A 503 -7.37 -29.08 16.05
CA ARG A 503 -6.41 -28.40 16.96
C ARG A 503 -7.02 -27.16 17.62
N ALA A 504 -7.79 -26.36 16.89
CA ALA A 504 -8.49 -25.22 17.47
C ALA A 504 -9.54 -25.65 18.51
N ILE A 505 -10.28 -26.75 18.27
CA ILE A 505 -11.24 -27.30 19.23
C ILE A 505 -10.53 -27.85 20.49
N GLU A 506 -9.44 -28.59 20.30
CA GLU A 506 -8.71 -29.25 21.39
C GLU A 506 -7.92 -28.26 22.26
N SER A 507 -7.48 -27.13 21.71
CA SER A 507 -6.84 -26.04 22.47
C SER A 507 -7.81 -25.18 23.27
N ALA A 508 -9.12 -25.41 23.17
CA ALA A 508 -10.12 -24.51 23.76
C ALA A 508 -10.14 -24.54 25.29
N SER A 509 -9.93 -23.37 25.90
CA SER A 509 -9.87 -23.17 27.34
C SER A 509 -10.82 -22.06 27.82
N ALA A 510 -11.12 -22.06 29.12
CA ALA A 510 -11.86 -20.98 29.79
C ALA A 510 -10.88 -19.92 30.30
N GLY A 511 -11.39 -18.80 30.81
CA GLY A 511 -10.56 -17.72 31.35
C GLY A 511 -10.16 -16.69 30.30
N SER A 512 -8.99 -16.07 30.42
CA SER A 512 -8.49 -15.06 29.47
C SER A 512 -8.37 -15.63 28.05
N VAL A 513 -8.78 -14.87 27.05
CA VAL A 513 -8.71 -15.25 25.63
C VAL A 513 -7.58 -14.48 24.96
N LEU A 514 -6.77 -15.17 24.15
CA LEU A 514 -5.77 -14.51 23.31
C LEU A 514 -6.45 -13.74 22.17
N GLN A 515 -5.99 -12.51 21.93
CA GLN A 515 -6.60 -11.58 20.99
C GLN A 515 -5.58 -11.09 19.96
N GLY A 516 -6.07 -10.36 18.95
CA GLY A 516 -5.31 -9.81 17.85
C GLY A 516 -5.13 -10.80 16.68
N SER A 517 -3.98 -10.75 16.03
CA SER A 517 -3.63 -11.56 14.85
C SER A 517 -3.33 -13.02 15.19
N ILE A 518 -4.34 -13.73 15.71
CA ILE A 518 -4.27 -15.13 16.16
C ILE A 518 -5.47 -15.96 15.69
N GLY A 519 -5.29 -17.28 15.57
CA GLY A 519 -6.30 -18.21 15.10
C GLY A 519 -6.85 -17.80 13.73
N ALA A 520 -8.18 -17.71 13.63
CA ALA A 520 -8.84 -17.24 12.41
C ALA A 520 -8.48 -15.78 12.08
N GLY A 521 -8.12 -14.98 13.09
CA GLY A 521 -7.74 -13.59 12.95
C GLY A 521 -6.33 -13.34 12.40
N THR A 522 -5.54 -14.40 12.15
CA THR A 522 -4.10 -14.29 11.85
C THR A 522 -3.79 -13.32 10.71
N GLY A 523 -4.49 -13.40 9.58
CA GLY A 523 -4.26 -12.54 8.40
C GLY A 523 -5.28 -11.42 8.19
N MET A 524 -6.08 -11.09 9.21
CA MET A 524 -7.19 -10.15 9.05
C MET A 524 -6.75 -8.69 9.13
N THR A 525 -7.50 -7.81 8.47
CA THR A 525 -7.26 -6.36 8.39
C THR A 525 -8.55 -5.60 8.71
N SER A 526 -8.51 -4.69 9.68
CA SER A 526 -9.66 -3.88 10.10
C SER A 526 -9.31 -2.39 10.09
N PHE A 527 -10.12 -1.60 9.39
CA PHE A 527 -9.91 -0.16 9.19
C PHE A 527 -8.48 0.15 8.68
N ASP A 528 -8.00 -0.70 7.78
CA ASP A 528 -6.64 -0.69 7.21
C ASP A 528 -5.48 -0.84 8.23
N PHE A 529 -5.78 -1.22 9.47
CA PHE A 529 -4.83 -1.71 10.45
C PHE A 529 -4.94 -3.22 10.61
N ALA A 530 -3.95 -3.84 11.25
CA ALA A 530 -4.01 -5.26 11.59
C ALA A 530 -5.25 -5.52 12.44
N GLY A 531 -6.12 -6.41 11.97
CA GLY A 531 -7.34 -6.86 12.65
C GLY A 531 -7.14 -8.25 13.24
N GLY A 532 -8.23 -8.94 13.54
CA GLY A 532 -8.16 -10.32 14.02
C GLY A 532 -9.22 -10.68 15.05
N ILE A 533 -8.86 -11.49 16.04
CA ILE A 533 -9.76 -11.89 17.12
C ILE A 533 -9.82 -10.80 18.17
N GLY A 534 -11.02 -10.40 18.56
CA GLY A 534 -11.23 -9.56 19.73
C GLY A 534 -12.39 -10.05 20.55
N THR A 535 -12.38 -9.74 21.84
CA THR A 535 -13.45 -10.15 22.75
C THR A 535 -13.66 -9.11 23.86
N SER A 536 -14.88 -9.09 24.39
CA SER A 536 -15.29 -8.26 25.52
C SER A 536 -16.47 -8.93 26.22
N SER A 537 -16.75 -8.55 27.45
CA SER A 537 -17.98 -8.93 28.15
C SER A 537 -18.59 -7.77 28.92
N ARG A 538 -19.85 -7.94 29.35
CA ARG A 538 -20.59 -7.05 30.25
C ARG A 538 -21.40 -7.86 31.26
N ILE A 539 -21.43 -7.37 32.49
CA ILE A 539 -22.30 -7.88 33.55
C ILE A 539 -23.63 -7.13 33.50
N VAL A 540 -24.73 -7.89 33.48
CA VAL A 540 -26.10 -7.40 33.44
C VAL A 540 -26.78 -7.81 34.74
N ASN A 541 -27.20 -6.84 35.54
CA ASN A 541 -27.93 -7.08 36.79
C ASN A 541 -29.42 -6.74 36.57
N PHE A 542 -30.30 -7.74 36.69
CA PHE A 542 -31.76 -7.51 36.67
C PHE A 542 -32.32 -7.18 38.06
N SER A 543 -31.63 -7.63 39.10
CA SER A 543 -31.90 -7.36 40.52
C SER A 543 -30.57 -7.37 41.29
N GLU A 544 -30.58 -7.08 42.59
CA GLU A 544 -29.35 -7.12 43.43
C GLU A 544 -28.73 -8.53 43.50
N SER A 545 -29.52 -9.59 43.26
CA SER A 545 -29.08 -10.99 43.33
C SER A 545 -28.95 -11.70 41.97
N ASP A 546 -29.46 -11.11 40.89
CA ASP A 546 -29.49 -11.71 39.56
C ASP A 546 -28.47 -11.06 38.63
N ALA A 547 -27.20 -11.45 38.78
CA ALA A 547 -26.11 -11.05 37.91
C ALA A 547 -25.91 -12.08 36.78
N PHE A 548 -25.97 -11.61 35.55
CA PHE A 548 -25.73 -12.39 34.34
C PHE A 548 -24.63 -11.77 33.49
N THR A 549 -24.16 -12.50 32.49
CA THR A 549 -23.07 -12.08 31.61
C THR A 549 -23.52 -12.09 30.15
N VAL A 550 -23.14 -11.05 29.42
CA VAL A 550 -23.09 -11.02 27.96
C VAL A 550 -21.63 -11.01 27.56
N GLY A 551 -21.22 -11.97 26.74
CA GLY A 551 -19.87 -12.08 26.19
C GLY A 551 -19.92 -11.96 24.68
N VAL A 552 -18.94 -11.29 24.07
CA VAL A 552 -18.84 -11.14 22.62
C VAL A 552 -17.43 -11.51 22.16
N LEU A 553 -17.33 -12.25 21.07
CA LEU A 553 -16.09 -12.49 20.33
C LEU A 553 -16.31 -12.12 18.86
N VAL A 554 -15.34 -11.44 18.26
CA VAL A 554 -15.36 -11.04 16.86
C VAL A 554 -14.19 -11.62 16.10
N LEU A 555 -14.42 -11.95 14.83
CA LEU A 555 -13.38 -12.06 13.80
C LEU A 555 -13.43 -10.78 12.98
N SER A 556 -12.63 -9.78 13.37
CA SER A 556 -12.66 -8.43 12.81
C SER A 556 -11.79 -8.34 11.56
N ASN A 557 -12.40 -8.06 10.41
CA ASN A 557 -11.73 -7.86 9.14
C ASN A 557 -12.44 -6.76 8.32
N LEU A 558 -12.97 -5.68 8.89
CA LEU A 558 -13.90 -4.76 8.20
C LEU A 558 -13.39 -3.33 8.06
N GLY A 559 -14.02 -2.56 7.19
CA GLY A 559 -13.99 -1.09 7.23
C GLY A 559 -12.72 -0.45 6.63
N LYS A 560 -12.78 0.88 6.53
CA LYS A 560 -11.73 1.77 5.99
C LYS A 560 -11.24 2.73 7.06
N MET A 561 -9.94 3.03 7.05
CA MET A 561 -9.27 3.83 8.08
C MET A 561 -10.02 5.12 8.44
N ARG A 562 -10.42 5.91 7.44
CA ARG A 562 -11.15 7.18 7.62
C ARG A 562 -12.44 7.10 8.46
N ASN A 563 -13.06 5.93 8.53
CA ASN A 563 -14.32 5.72 9.25
C ASN A 563 -14.10 5.26 10.70
N LEU A 564 -12.89 4.85 11.06
CA LEU A 564 -12.59 4.31 12.38
C LEU A 564 -13.02 5.28 13.47
N THR A 565 -13.98 4.82 14.27
CA THR A 565 -14.56 5.54 15.39
C THR A 565 -14.29 4.76 16.68
N ILE A 566 -13.78 5.43 17.70
CA ILE A 566 -13.41 4.82 18.97
C ILE A 566 -14.02 5.66 20.09
N ASP A 567 -14.92 5.06 20.89
CA ASP A 567 -15.62 5.74 21.99
C ASP A 567 -16.28 7.07 21.54
N GLY A 568 -16.91 7.04 20.35
CA GLY A 568 -17.54 8.21 19.71
C GLY A 568 -16.59 9.19 19.02
N GLY A 569 -15.28 9.10 19.25
CA GLY A 569 -14.28 9.92 18.56
C GLY A 569 -13.91 9.37 17.19
N VAL A 570 -14.13 10.14 16.12
CA VAL A 570 -13.78 9.74 14.74
C VAL A 570 -12.28 9.95 14.49
N VAL A 571 -11.45 9.13 15.13
CA VAL A 571 -9.97 9.20 15.04
C VAL A 571 -9.46 8.84 13.65
N GLY A 572 -10.23 8.04 12.91
CA GLY A 572 -9.89 7.56 11.58
C GLY A 572 -9.54 8.65 10.59
N ARG A 573 -10.18 9.82 10.64
CA ARG A 573 -9.92 10.94 9.70
C ARG A 573 -8.53 11.52 9.82
N GLU A 574 -7.98 11.59 11.02
CA GLU A 574 -6.62 12.10 11.24
C GLU A 574 -5.59 11.01 10.95
N LEU A 575 -5.85 9.77 11.40
CA LEU A 575 -5.00 8.63 11.09
C LEU A 575 -4.90 8.37 9.58
N ASP A 576 -5.99 8.57 8.83
CA ASP A 576 -6.02 8.36 7.37
C ASP A 576 -5.03 9.27 6.62
N LYS A 577 -4.84 10.50 7.11
CA LYS A 577 -3.85 11.47 6.58
C LYS A 577 -2.42 11.09 6.94
N GLU A 578 -2.22 10.51 8.12
CA GLU A 578 -0.89 10.16 8.65
C GLU A 578 -0.37 8.83 8.08
N PHE A 579 -1.27 7.90 7.81
CA PHE A 579 -0.97 6.54 7.34
C PHE A 579 -1.29 6.37 5.85
N ASP A 580 -1.03 7.41 5.05
CA ASP A 580 -1.17 7.35 3.59
C ASP A 580 -0.01 6.52 3.00
N GLN A 581 -0.20 5.20 2.93
CA GLN A 581 0.79 4.26 2.41
C GLN A 581 0.13 3.20 1.53
N GLU A 582 0.86 2.85 0.46
CA GLU A 582 0.58 1.71 -0.42
C GLU A 582 0.25 0.44 0.39
N GLY A 583 -0.76 -0.31 -0.07
CA GLY A 583 -1.14 -1.58 0.54
C GLY A 583 -2.38 -1.53 1.41
N ARG A 584 -3.33 -0.63 1.17
CA ARG A 584 -4.69 -0.79 1.71
C ARG A 584 -5.47 -1.79 0.88
N ARG A 585 -6.56 -2.32 1.42
CA ARG A 585 -7.48 -3.12 0.61
C ARG A 585 -8.09 -2.23 -0.47
N GLY A 586 -7.93 -2.62 -1.73
CA GLY A 586 -8.47 -1.88 -2.88
C GLY A 586 -10.00 -2.01 -2.94
N VAL A 587 -10.47 -3.10 -3.56
CA VAL A 587 -11.89 -3.32 -3.90
C VAL A 587 -12.71 -3.93 -2.75
N SER A 588 -12.08 -4.76 -1.91
CA SER A 588 -12.76 -5.41 -0.78
C SER A 588 -12.87 -4.46 0.42
N GLU A 589 -14.07 -4.35 0.98
CA GLU A 589 -14.38 -3.58 2.19
C GLU A 589 -14.32 -4.46 3.45
N GLY A 590 -14.01 -5.75 3.28
CA GLY A 590 -13.71 -6.67 4.36
C GLY A 590 -14.84 -7.62 4.73
N SER A 591 -14.91 -8.01 6.00
CA SER A 591 -15.99 -8.80 6.60
C SER A 591 -15.84 -8.86 8.12
N ILE A 592 -16.89 -9.27 8.83
CA ILE A 592 -16.81 -9.57 10.26
C ILE A 592 -17.83 -10.62 10.65
N ILE A 593 -17.38 -11.56 11.48
CA ILE A 593 -18.25 -12.47 12.22
C ILE A 593 -18.32 -12.03 13.67
N VAL A 594 -19.54 -11.90 14.21
CA VAL A 594 -19.78 -11.63 15.62
C VAL A 594 -20.45 -12.82 16.28
N VAL A 595 -19.87 -13.32 17.37
CA VAL A 595 -20.42 -14.38 18.21
C VAL A 595 -20.79 -13.78 19.55
N VAL A 596 -22.08 -13.82 19.89
CA VAL A 596 -22.62 -13.37 21.18
C VAL A 596 -22.95 -14.60 22.03
N ALA A 597 -22.45 -14.63 23.27
CA ALA A 597 -22.81 -15.63 24.28
C ALA A 597 -23.48 -14.94 25.47
N THR A 598 -24.42 -15.61 26.11
CA THR A 598 -24.96 -15.16 27.39
C THR A 598 -25.44 -16.33 28.25
N ASP A 599 -25.48 -16.15 29.56
CA ASP A 599 -26.14 -17.07 30.50
C ASP A 599 -27.56 -16.60 30.88
N ILE A 600 -28.01 -15.45 30.36
CA ILE A 600 -29.40 -14.98 30.48
C ILE A 600 -30.30 -15.96 29.74
N PRO A 601 -31.34 -16.54 30.38
CA PRO A 601 -32.31 -17.38 29.68
C PRO A 601 -33.04 -16.58 28.60
N LEU A 602 -32.75 -16.90 27.34
CA LEU A 602 -33.37 -16.30 26.16
C LEU A 602 -33.88 -17.39 25.23
N ILE A 603 -34.94 -17.08 24.50
CA ILE A 603 -35.48 -17.91 23.43
C ILE A 603 -35.01 -17.41 22.05
N ASN A 604 -35.21 -18.20 21.00
CA ASN A 604 -34.73 -17.90 19.65
C ASN A 604 -35.15 -16.50 19.15
N SER A 605 -36.41 -16.10 19.31
CA SER A 605 -36.88 -14.78 18.87
C SER A 605 -36.16 -13.62 19.58
N GLN A 606 -35.82 -13.78 20.86
CA GLN A 606 -35.03 -12.82 21.63
C GLN A 606 -33.55 -12.84 21.19
N LEU A 607 -32.99 -14.02 20.92
CA LEU A 607 -31.61 -14.15 20.43
C LEU A 607 -31.44 -13.54 19.03
N ASN A 608 -32.41 -13.69 18.13
CA ASN A 608 -32.41 -12.99 16.85
C ASN A 608 -32.42 -11.46 17.02
N ARG A 609 -33.16 -10.93 18.00
CA ARG A 609 -33.17 -9.50 18.33
C ARG A 609 -31.86 -9.05 18.95
N VAL A 610 -31.25 -9.86 19.82
CA VAL A 610 -29.91 -9.65 20.38
C VAL A 610 -28.85 -9.60 19.28
N SER A 611 -28.88 -10.51 18.30
CA SER A 611 -27.95 -10.50 17.16
C SER A 611 -28.04 -9.19 16.36
N LYS A 612 -29.24 -8.62 16.20
CA LYS A 612 -29.42 -7.30 15.57
C LYS A 612 -28.78 -6.15 16.35
N ARG A 613 -28.54 -6.28 17.65
CA ARG A 613 -27.90 -5.23 18.47
C ARG A 613 -26.39 -5.22 18.32
N ALA A 614 -25.77 -6.37 18.07
CA ALA A 614 -24.35 -6.40 17.73
C ALA A 614 -24.04 -5.54 16.50
N ALA A 615 -24.94 -5.53 15.49
CA ALA A 615 -24.83 -4.65 14.32
C ALA A 615 -24.77 -3.15 14.69
N LEU A 616 -25.48 -2.71 15.74
CA LEU A 616 -25.38 -1.33 16.21
C LEU A 616 -24.01 -1.05 16.86
N GLY A 617 -23.44 -2.03 17.57
CA GLY A 617 -22.06 -1.97 18.07
C GLY A 617 -21.04 -1.84 16.95
N LEU A 618 -21.21 -2.60 15.86
CA LEU A 618 -20.38 -2.45 14.65
C LEU A 618 -20.52 -1.04 14.05
N GLY A 619 -21.74 -0.51 13.96
CA GLY A 619 -21.98 0.86 13.51
C GLY A 619 -21.23 1.91 14.32
N ARG A 620 -21.15 1.75 15.66
CA ARG A 620 -20.40 2.67 16.54
C ARG A 620 -18.89 2.69 16.28
N THR A 621 -18.34 1.64 15.68
CA THR A 621 -16.93 1.58 15.28
C THR A 621 -16.64 2.23 13.91
N GLY A 622 -17.69 2.59 13.17
CA GLY A 622 -17.59 3.12 11.81
C GLY A 622 -17.89 2.12 10.69
N SER A 623 -18.43 0.94 11.02
CA SER A 623 -18.98 0.05 9.98
C SER A 623 -20.21 0.68 9.34
N TYR A 624 -20.33 0.49 8.03
CA TYR A 624 -21.53 0.83 7.27
C TYR A 624 -22.03 -0.36 6.43
N ALA A 625 -21.57 -1.59 6.76
CA ALA A 625 -21.97 -2.82 6.08
C ALA A 625 -21.87 -2.74 4.55
N ALA A 626 -20.69 -2.32 4.09
CA ALA A 626 -20.41 -2.06 2.69
C ALA A 626 -20.76 -3.24 1.77
N SER A 627 -20.99 -2.99 0.48
CA SER A 627 -21.50 -4.00 -0.46
C SER A 627 -20.65 -5.27 -0.55
N THR A 628 -19.34 -5.20 -0.31
CA THR A 628 -18.42 -6.34 -0.30
C THR A 628 -18.05 -6.82 1.11
N SER A 629 -18.75 -6.32 2.16
CA SER A 629 -18.51 -6.67 3.56
C SER A 629 -19.50 -7.71 4.06
N GLY A 630 -19.07 -8.96 4.23
CA GLY A 630 -19.86 -10.00 4.88
C GLY A 630 -19.95 -9.76 6.38
N GLU A 631 -21.11 -9.33 6.89
CA GLU A 631 -21.31 -9.00 8.32
C GLU A 631 -22.43 -9.88 8.90
N ILE A 632 -22.00 -10.96 9.58
CA ILE A 632 -22.89 -12.04 10.03
C ILE A 632 -22.75 -12.23 11.54
N ILE A 633 -23.87 -12.29 12.24
CA ILE A 633 -23.94 -12.40 13.69
C ILE A 633 -24.68 -13.66 14.11
N ILE A 634 -24.10 -14.40 15.06
CA ILE A 634 -24.74 -15.51 15.77
C ILE A 634 -24.76 -15.23 17.27
N ALA A 635 -25.87 -15.54 17.93
CA ALA A 635 -26.03 -15.42 19.37
C ALA A 635 -26.50 -16.74 19.98
N PHE A 636 -25.99 -17.11 21.15
CA PHE A 636 -26.48 -18.26 21.92
C PHE A 636 -26.60 -17.96 23.41
N SER A 637 -27.55 -18.64 24.05
CA SER A 637 -27.80 -18.56 25.49
C SER A 637 -27.61 -19.91 26.17
N THR A 638 -26.76 -19.96 27.20
CA THR A 638 -26.57 -21.16 28.04
C THR A 638 -27.67 -21.36 29.09
N GLY A 639 -28.62 -20.41 29.19
CA GLY A 639 -29.71 -20.41 30.17
C GLY A 639 -30.85 -21.38 29.86
N ASN A 640 -30.92 -21.89 28.62
CA ASN A 640 -31.88 -22.92 28.22
C ASN A 640 -31.17 -24.08 27.52
N ARG A 641 -31.66 -25.31 27.76
CA ARG A 641 -31.16 -26.52 27.10
C ARG A 641 -32.30 -27.41 26.62
N LYS A 642 -32.12 -28.02 25.45
CA LYS A 642 -33.01 -29.04 24.90
C LYS A 642 -32.25 -30.36 24.75
N PRO A 643 -32.60 -31.42 25.51
CA PRO A 643 -32.02 -32.75 25.31
C PRO A 643 -32.18 -33.23 23.86
N ARG A 644 -31.14 -33.87 23.31
CA ARG A 644 -31.19 -34.47 21.96
C ARG A 644 -32.16 -35.65 21.92
N GLN A 645 -32.12 -36.48 22.96
CA GLN A 645 -33.08 -37.55 23.19
C GLN A 645 -34.11 -37.09 24.21
N VAL A 646 -35.37 -37.03 23.81
CA VAL A 646 -36.50 -36.80 24.71
C VAL A 646 -36.97 -38.17 25.20
N SER A 647 -37.15 -38.37 26.50
CA SER A 647 -37.71 -39.63 27.00
C SER A 647 -39.13 -39.81 26.46
N SER A 648 -39.57 -41.05 26.31
CA SER A 648 -40.96 -41.39 25.95
C SER A 648 -42.00 -40.90 26.97
N SER A 649 -41.57 -40.36 28.12
CA SER A 649 -42.41 -39.94 29.23
C SER A 649 -42.73 -38.44 29.29
N SER A 650 -42.17 -37.57 28.42
CA SER A 650 -42.53 -36.14 28.39
C SER A 650 -42.59 -35.56 26.98
N THR A 651 -43.78 -35.15 26.54
CA THR A 651 -44.02 -34.49 25.24
C THR A 651 -43.59 -33.02 25.24
N PHE A 652 -43.44 -32.40 26.41
CA PHE A 652 -43.23 -30.96 26.56
C PHE A 652 -41.87 -30.62 27.17
N ILE A 653 -41.32 -29.48 26.78
CA ILE A 653 -40.15 -28.86 27.42
C ILE A 653 -40.54 -27.47 27.93
N THR A 654 -39.98 -27.07 29.07
CA THR A 654 -40.16 -25.72 29.61
C THR A 654 -38.91 -24.91 29.33
N LEU A 655 -39.08 -23.72 28.76
CA LEU A 655 -38.01 -22.75 28.53
C LEU A 655 -38.24 -21.54 29.42
N LYS A 656 -37.17 -21.03 30.04
CA LYS A 656 -37.19 -19.77 30.77
C LYS A 656 -36.79 -18.65 29.83
N CYS A 657 -37.49 -17.52 29.86
CA CYS A 657 -37.06 -16.32 29.16
C CYS A 657 -37.11 -15.11 30.08
N VAL A 658 -36.21 -14.14 29.87
CA VAL A 658 -36.35 -12.83 30.48
C VAL A 658 -37.60 -12.15 29.92
N SER A 659 -38.33 -11.41 30.76
CA SER A 659 -39.41 -10.55 30.28
C SER A 659 -38.84 -9.50 29.33
N ASP A 660 -39.51 -9.28 28.20
CA ASP A 660 -39.15 -8.26 27.23
C ASP A 660 -39.11 -6.85 27.83
N TYR A 661 -39.79 -6.61 28.95
CA TYR A 661 -39.71 -5.36 29.69
C TYR A 661 -38.27 -5.03 30.15
N HIS A 662 -37.45 -6.05 30.45
CA HIS A 662 -36.08 -5.88 30.94
C HIS A 662 -35.00 -6.10 29.88
N ILE A 663 -35.37 -6.51 28.65
CA ILE A 663 -34.39 -6.96 27.64
C ILE A 663 -33.47 -5.84 27.12
N ASN A 664 -33.84 -4.57 27.31
CA ASN A 664 -33.02 -3.44 26.86
C ASN A 664 -31.64 -3.40 27.53
N LEU A 665 -31.51 -3.88 28.77
CA LEU A 665 -30.20 -4.01 29.42
C LEU A 665 -29.28 -5.01 28.68
N VAL A 666 -29.86 -6.07 28.13
CA VAL A 666 -29.15 -7.05 27.29
C VAL A 666 -28.71 -6.38 25.98
N TYR A 667 -29.58 -5.57 25.38
CA TYR A 667 -29.26 -4.87 24.14
C TYR A 667 -28.10 -3.90 24.31
N GLU A 668 -28.11 -3.09 25.36
CA GLU A 668 -27.02 -2.18 25.69
C GLU A 668 -25.71 -2.96 25.93
N ALA A 669 -25.76 -4.04 26.73
CA ALA A 669 -24.60 -4.89 26.99
C ALA A 669 -23.98 -5.48 25.71
N VAL A 670 -24.81 -5.91 24.76
CA VAL A 670 -24.36 -6.45 23.47
C VAL A 670 -23.71 -5.36 22.63
N ILE A 671 -24.30 -4.15 22.55
CA ILE A 671 -23.75 -3.03 21.78
C ILE A 671 -22.36 -2.65 22.32
N GLU A 672 -22.26 -2.45 23.64
CA GLU A 672 -21.00 -2.07 24.28
C GLU A 672 -19.93 -3.17 24.15
N ALA A 673 -20.30 -4.43 24.37
CA ALA A 673 -19.37 -5.55 24.24
C ALA A 673 -18.92 -5.77 22.79
N THR A 674 -19.79 -5.56 21.79
CA THR A 674 -19.40 -5.66 20.38
C THR A 674 -18.45 -4.54 19.98
N GLU A 675 -18.74 -3.29 20.35
CA GLU A 675 -17.86 -2.14 20.08
C GLU A 675 -16.48 -2.36 20.70
N GLU A 676 -16.42 -2.76 21.97
CA GLU A 676 -15.16 -3.01 22.66
C GLU A 676 -14.41 -4.24 22.12
N ALA A 677 -15.11 -5.31 21.73
CA ALA A 677 -14.47 -6.47 21.12
C ALA A 677 -13.79 -6.13 19.79
N VAL A 678 -14.40 -5.30 18.94
CA VAL A 678 -13.75 -4.81 17.70
C VAL A 678 -12.52 -3.97 18.03
N MET A 679 -12.61 -3.08 19.02
CA MET A 679 -11.46 -2.28 19.43
C MET A 679 -10.32 -3.14 19.99
N ASN A 680 -10.63 -4.14 20.81
CA ASN A 680 -9.63 -5.07 21.32
C ASN A 680 -8.99 -5.90 20.19
N ALA A 681 -9.76 -6.29 19.16
CA ALA A 681 -9.19 -6.96 17.99
C ALA A 681 -8.10 -6.11 17.31
N ILE A 682 -8.32 -4.80 17.19
CA ILE A 682 -7.40 -3.87 16.51
C ILE A 682 -6.21 -3.52 17.42
N PHE A 683 -6.44 -3.19 18.69
CA PHE A 683 -5.36 -2.80 19.61
C PHE A 683 -4.43 -3.96 19.96
N CYS A 684 -4.98 -5.15 20.18
CA CYS A 684 -4.19 -6.35 20.50
C CYS A 684 -3.44 -6.90 19.29
N SER A 685 -3.80 -6.49 18.07
CA SER A 685 -3.15 -6.95 16.84
C SER A 685 -1.77 -6.34 16.63
N LYS A 686 -0.85 -7.20 16.22
CA LYS A 686 0.50 -6.82 15.82
C LYS A 686 0.50 -6.57 14.32
N GLY A 687 1.32 -5.62 13.87
CA GLY A 687 1.51 -5.43 12.44
C GLY A 687 2.12 -6.69 11.83
N MET A 688 1.76 -6.97 10.58
CA MET A 688 2.12 -8.23 9.93
C MET A 688 2.49 -8.03 8.47
N ASN A 689 3.59 -8.68 8.07
CA ASN A 689 3.93 -8.86 6.67
C ASN A 689 3.20 -10.09 6.13
N GLY A 690 2.66 -9.98 4.92
CA GLY A 690 1.96 -11.04 4.21
C GLY A 690 2.51 -11.27 2.80
N ARG A 691 1.70 -11.92 1.96
CA ARG A 691 2.01 -12.18 0.54
C ARG A 691 2.42 -10.91 -0.18
N GLU A 692 3.23 -11.05 -1.23
CA GLU A 692 3.70 -9.94 -2.06
C GLU A 692 4.38 -8.81 -1.24
N GLN A 693 4.98 -9.15 -0.09
CA GLN A 693 5.59 -8.20 0.84
C GLN A 693 4.61 -7.11 1.33
N ARG A 694 3.30 -7.37 1.31
CA ARG A 694 2.29 -6.46 1.84
C ARG A 694 2.47 -6.34 3.34
N TRP A 695 2.37 -5.11 3.83
CA TRP A 695 2.46 -4.79 5.25
C TRP A 695 1.12 -4.25 5.73
N CYS A 696 0.60 -4.82 6.82
CA CYS A 696 -0.54 -4.28 7.53
C CYS A 696 -0.06 -3.72 8.88
N PRO A 697 -0.13 -2.40 9.13
CA PRO A 697 0.40 -1.79 10.35
C PRO A 697 -0.48 -2.10 11.56
N PRO A 698 0.08 -2.18 12.78
CA PRO A 698 -0.75 -2.13 13.97
C PRO A 698 -1.25 -0.70 14.19
N ILE A 699 -2.40 -0.55 14.85
CA ILE A 699 -2.87 0.78 15.27
C ILE A 699 -1.87 1.42 16.26
N PRO A 700 -1.55 2.72 16.18
CA PRO A 700 -0.67 3.41 17.12
C PRO A 700 -1.41 3.83 18.40
N PRO A 701 -1.26 3.14 19.55
CA PRO A 701 -2.09 3.41 20.74
C PRO A 701 -1.90 4.82 21.30
N GLU A 702 -0.67 5.31 21.36
CA GLU A 702 -0.34 6.62 21.92
C GLU A 702 -0.97 7.74 21.09
N ARG A 703 -0.93 7.60 19.76
CA ARG A 703 -1.55 8.57 18.84
C ARG A 703 -3.07 8.55 18.95
N VAL A 704 -3.67 7.38 19.10
CA VAL A 704 -5.13 7.28 19.32
C VAL A 704 -5.54 7.97 20.61
N ILE A 705 -4.82 7.74 21.72
CA ILE A 705 -5.10 8.40 23.00
C ILE A 705 -4.96 9.92 22.86
N GLU A 706 -3.94 10.40 22.17
CA GLU A 706 -3.76 11.83 21.90
C GLU A 706 -4.96 12.41 21.12
N LEU A 707 -5.41 11.73 20.07
CA LEU A 707 -6.56 12.15 19.26
C LEU A 707 -7.87 12.15 20.07
N LEU A 708 -8.10 11.14 20.89
CA LEU A 708 -9.26 11.09 21.80
C LEU A 708 -9.18 12.18 22.87
N GLY A 709 -7.98 12.51 23.36
CA GLY A 709 -7.75 13.60 24.32
C GLY A 709 -8.04 14.98 23.73
N LYS A 710 -7.67 15.21 22.47
CA LYS A 710 -8.04 16.43 21.72
C LYS A 710 -9.54 16.48 21.39
N GLY A 711 -10.15 15.33 21.13
CA GLY A 711 -11.54 15.17 20.72
C GLY A 711 -12.60 15.24 21.82
N ARG A 712 -12.23 15.36 23.11
CA ARG A 712 -13.22 15.61 24.19
C ARG A 712 -13.81 17.03 24.16
N ILE A 713 -13.35 17.91 23.27
CA ILE A 713 -13.96 19.23 23.02
C ILE A 713 -13.80 19.61 21.54
N THR A 714 -14.69 19.17 20.65
CA THR A 714 -15.34 20.08 19.68
C THR A 714 -16.55 19.39 19.04
N PRO A 715 -17.78 19.94 19.18
CA PRO A 715 -18.99 19.42 18.53
C PRO A 715 -18.97 19.59 17.01
#